data_AF-A0A2Z6SGU1-F1
#
_entry.id   AF-A0A2Z6SGU1-F1
#
_cell.length_a   1.000
_cell.length_b   1.000
_cell.length_c   1.000
_cell.angle_alpha   90.00
_cell.angle_beta   90.00
_cell.angle_gamma   90.00
#
_symmetry.space_group_name_H-M   'P 1'
#
loop_
_entity.id
_entity.type
_entity.pdbx_description
1 polymer ?
#
loop_
_entity_poly.entity_id
_entity_poly.type
_entity_poly.pdbx_seq_one_letter_code
_entity_poly.pdbx_strand_id
1 'polypeptide(L)'
;MFHFNRVTKFQLHNLILKEYYLTRLYSTNKKNSTTLVSRLDKLKFSLINDKSPILLQKRNLNQDTNAAGVWDPFPDPFQPIVEYSAETALGDDDDEKHDPKKKKRLMGKAGTHPLPPPRQSFMSPRVMDAVLTTVMGLAAVGLGGVFYQAWYEWNEKHKVMLAFTKPAPLLKSRTSDSFFAREEQKKIARIVAGHGTAKYYLIVGERGTGKTQLILNAMEKVGHYGVVFCDAHSDSEIFKTRLGKTLNYMYREDYVGQLFAREAPERGSALLDVEKALNMVETVAIKYSRRRGRPLVLIINNIHSFKDDEEGEDLLELLQQRAESWAASRLVTMIFNTDDYSVYERMKRDASRMDTIRISELSYDDAIRLLKEKRRGRETDEEIEDIIRNRIGGRLSYVNRLGREENINDTASLLESEEKSWIISRIGLIPDFEETAFDDQKYASCAWKLIRALVKSEEKKLPVNECRIITGNPKWIEMLDHDNIIMIDDHNNVKADSKILQNIFEVEVNSEGFDDLLSNVCERVEEVDKEQRTRELIWSRKNDQVQETQFAFFSLKLFFKDLNSKVINKAILDFRYKKFGFVFLLNLTMGLLSLGTPLPWEEAKNYADYIRQHGIKQFLWIYHKLKDKRKDCLLWGDEVEYMVIAFDEENKNAKLSLRLYEILNELQKEEEAALNNPDADKMIKTSWKPEYGAYMLEGTPGVPYGGTLKDLLQVESNMKFRRQLAAKYMKPNEVPITITSFPRLGCQGQFLEPHYEPKGEASRSLFVPDEIINPHARFPTLTANIRKRRGSKVAINMPIFHDIKTPKPFIDPTISNRNLFPEDREAAEGMALPDHIYMDAMVFGMGCCCLQITFQACNIEEARRLYDQLANMGPIMLALTAAAPIYRGYLSDVDCRWNVIADSVDDRTKEERGLEPLKNNRFVINKSRYDSIDCYISTDKTLKPEYNDLDLVYDEEICKNLMDNGIDELLARHVAHLFIRDPLVIFKESLEDQNDENVSDHFENIQSTNWQTMRFKPPPPNSNIGWRVEFRSMEIQITDFENAAFAVFIVLLTRAILSYGLNFYIPISKVDENMKIAHKRDAVLNEKFWFRKNVFEKNIIMHDGYKNVDNDYTSTQQQNAHNYNNSLDNIPNSIEDEYEQMSIDNIINGDDDKFPGLITLINRYLESINIDIESRCILGKYLEFVKKKAKVLVYLQTKNILEIIYRFYYKH
;
A
#
# COMPACT_ATOMS: atom_id res chain seq x y z
N MET A 1 -9.71 0.88 66.92
CA MET A 1 -9.89 0.48 65.51
C MET A 1 -9.84 1.77 64.69
N PHE A 2 -8.87 1.92 63.79
CA PHE A 2 -8.70 3.11 62.94
C PHE A 2 -8.98 2.72 61.47
N HIS A 3 -9.64 3.49 60.59
CA HIS A 3 -9.56 4.92 60.18
C HIS A 3 -8.66 5.14 58.94
N PHE A 4 -9.20 5.91 57.98
CA PHE A 4 -8.52 6.73 56.96
C PHE A 4 -7.92 6.12 55.66
N ASN A 5 -8.59 6.47 54.54
CA ASN A 5 -8.13 7.38 53.48
C ASN A 5 -6.98 7.03 52.47
N ARG A 6 -7.34 7.24 51.18
CA ARG A 6 -6.65 8.02 50.13
C ARG A 6 -5.20 7.70 49.65
N VAL A 7 -5.14 7.33 48.36
CA VAL A 7 -4.48 8.09 47.24
C VAL A 7 -2.96 7.93 46.96
N THR A 8 -2.65 7.89 45.65
CA THR A 8 -1.40 8.17 44.89
C THR A 8 -0.19 7.21 44.83
N LYS A 9 0.10 6.83 43.57
CA LYS A 9 1.38 6.93 42.81
C LYS A 9 2.61 6.04 43.08
N PHE A 10 3.05 5.48 41.94
CA PHE A 10 4.41 5.53 41.33
C PHE A 10 5.45 4.42 41.56
N GLN A 11 5.82 3.85 40.41
CA GLN A 11 7.18 3.60 39.90
C GLN A 11 8.01 2.35 40.28
N LEU A 12 8.21 1.55 39.22
CA LEU A 12 9.47 0.97 38.70
C LEU A 12 10.11 -0.29 39.34
N HIS A 13 10.43 -1.24 38.43
CA HIS A 13 11.58 -2.16 38.40
C HIS A 13 11.85 -3.03 39.66
N ASN A 14 11.80 -4.36 39.55
CA ASN A 14 12.75 -5.20 38.80
C ASN A 14 12.08 -6.56 38.44
N LEU A 15 12.36 -7.27 37.33
CA LEU A 15 13.64 -7.78 36.77
C LEU A 15 14.21 -8.96 37.61
N ILE A 16 14.37 -10.19 37.05
CA ILE A 16 15.46 -11.19 37.27
C ILE A 16 15.09 -12.66 36.89
N LEU A 17 15.79 -13.19 35.87
CA LEU A 17 16.28 -14.60 35.68
C LEU A 17 15.29 -15.79 35.56
N LYS A 18 15.70 -17.01 35.15
CA LYS A 18 17.02 -17.69 34.94
C LYS A 18 16.94 -18.56 33.63
N GLU A 19 17.79 -19.51 33.19
CA GLU A 19 18.83 -20.35 33.82
C GLU A 19 20.27 -20.24 33.20
N TYR A 20 20.78 -21.30 32.56
CA TYR A 20 22.19 -21.62 32.23
C TYR A 20 22.24 -22.39 30.88
N TYR A 21 23.36 -22.74 30.21
CA TYR A 21 24.77 -23.02 30.58
C TYR A 21 25.75 -22.31 29.61
N LEU A 22 27.03 -21.96 29.90
CA LEU A 22 28.19 -22.68 30.48
C LEU A 22 28.77 -23.76 29.52
N THR A 23 30.02 -23.71 29.05
CA THR A 23 31.32 -23.45 29.75
C THR A 23 32.42 -22.93 28.79
N ARG A 24 33.66 -22.51 29.16
CA ARG A 24 34.30 -21.83 30.33
C ARG A 24 35.77 -22.30 30.54
N LEU A 25 36.78 -21.67 29.91
CA LEU A 25 38.22 -21.91 30.23
C LEU A 25 39.18 -20.74 29.90
N TYR A 26 40.24 -20.58 30.73
CA TYR A 26 41.36 -19.61 30.68
C TYR A 26 41.00 -18.10 30.75
N SER A 27 41.76 -17.23 31.42
CA SER A 27 42.94 -17.41 32.29
C SER A 27 42.95 -16.39 33.43
N THR A 28 43.33 -16.81 34.64
CA THR A 28 43.61 -15.93 35.78
C THR A 28 45.08 -16.05 36.18
N ASN A 29 45.82 -14.94 36.24
CA ASN A 29 46.91 -14.84 37.21
C ASN A 29 47.34 -13.42 37.57
N LYS A 30 47.81 -13.24 38.81
CA LYS A 30 48.45 -12.01 39.30
C LYS A 30 49.97 -12.20 39.29
N LYS A 31 50.73 -11.15 38.94
CA LYS A 31 51.94 -10.63 39.64
C LYS A 31 52.84 -9.85 38.69
N ASN A 32 52.98 -8.54 38.92
CA ASN A 32 54.20 -7.95 39.51
C ASN A 32 53.95 -6.48 39.87
N SER A 33 54.88 -5.86 40.59
CA SER A 33 54.68 -4.62 41.33
C SER A 33 55.59 -3.47 40.87
N THR A 34 55.35 -2.29 41.46
CA THR A 34 56.33 -1.22 41.71
C THR A 34 57.06 -0.60 40.51
N THR A 35 56.66 0.63 40.14
CA THR A 35 57.54 1.81 40.37
C THR A 35 56.78 3.15 40.28
N LEU A 36 57.37 4.17 40.91
CA LEU A 36 57.07 5.62 40.84
C LEU A 36 55.61 6.09 41.00
N VAL A 37 55.22 6.30 42.26
CA VAL A 37 54.50 7.53 42.63
C VAL A 37 55.52 8.66 42.76
N SER A 38 55.42 9.73 41.97
CA SER A 38 55.72 11.12 42.38
C SER A 38 55.38 12.13 41.28
N ARG A 39 55.13 13.39 41.69
CA ARG A 39 54.98 14.59 40.83
C ARG A 39 53.80 14.58 39.85
N LEU A 40 52.70 15.22 40.25
CA LEU A 40 52.28 16.49 39.63
C LEU A 40 51.21 17.18 40.50
N ASP A 41 51.66 17.72 41.64
CA ASP A 41 50.83 18.56 42.50
C ASP A 41 51.66 19.76 42.94
N LYS A 42 51.63 20.84 42.14
CA LYS A 42 52.18 22.16 42.50
C LYS A 42 51.80 23.29 41.55
N LEU A 43 51.40 24.39 42.19
CA LEU A 43 51.36 25.80 41.74
C LEU A 43 50.10 26.32 41.04
N LYS A 44 49.91 27.63 41.18
CA LYS A 44 48.65 28.39 41.13
C LYS A 44 48.81 29.65 40.29
N PHE A 45 47.67 30.15 39.78
CA PHE A 45 47.30 31.57 39.58
C PHE A 45 48.37 32.61 39.20
N SER A 46 48.09 33.35 38.12
CA SER A 46 48.05 34.82 38.20
C SER A 46 47.03 35.40 37.19
N LEU A 47 46.45 36.55 37.54
CA LEU A 47 45.62 37.42 36.69
C LEU A 47 46.41 38.69 36.38
N ILE A 48 46.11 39.37 35.27
CA ILE A 48 46.33 40.82 35.08
C ILE A 48 45.48 41.32 33.88
N ASN A 49 45.00 42.56 33.94
CA ASN A 49 44.26 43.27 32.88
C ASN A 49 45.26 43.97 31.92
N ASP A 50 44.94 44.50 30.73
CA ASP A 50 44.04 45.67 30.54
C ASP A 50 43.90 46.06 29.03
N LYS A 51 42.82 46.81 28.71
CA LYS A 51 42.52 47.73 27.57
C LYS A 51 43.06 47.54 26.12
N SER A 52 42.22 47.99 25.18
CA SER A 52 42.45 48.24 23.74
C SER A 52 42.46 49.78 23.46
N PRO A 53 42.37 50.37 22.22
CA PRO A 53 42.27 49.81 20.85
C PRO A 53 43.12 50.59 19.77
N ILE A 54 42.77 50.44 18.47
CA ILE A 54 43.08 51.33 17.30
C ILE A 54 44.52 51.27 16.73
N LEU A 55 44.83 51.59 15.45
CA LEU A 55 44.30 51.33 14.08
C LEU A 55 45.23 52.07 13.07
N LEU A 56 45.05 51.88 11.75
CA LEU A 56 45.71 52.59 10.62
C LEU A 56 47.21 52.28 10.39
N GLN A 57 47.82 52.44 9.20
CA GLN A 57 47.45 52.21 7.78
C GLN A 57 48.58 52.83 6.92
N LYS A 58 49.17 52.09 5.96
CA LYS A 58 49.88 52.54 4.73
C LYS A 58 50.75 51.37 4.20
N ARG A 59 50.95 51.18 2.89
CA ARG A 59 50.18 51.63 1.70
C ARG A 59 50.55 50.69 0.54
N ASN A 60 49.69 50.60 -0.48
CA ASN A 60 49.87 49.68 -1.61
C ASN A 60 51.16 49.91 -2.40
N LEU A 61 51.68 48.83 -2.98
CA LEU A 61 52.31 48.83 -4.30
C LEU A 61 51.82 47.58 -5.02
N ASN A 62 51.35 47.75 -6.26
CA ASN A 62 50.83 46.68 -7.11
C ASN A 62 51.95 46.13 -8.03
N GLN A 63 51.55 45.14 -8.83
CA GLN A 63 52.15 44.68 -10.08
C GLN A 63 53.21 43.56 -10.01
N ASP A 64 53.14 42.52 -10.85
CA ASP A 64 51.98 41.95 -11.57
C ASP A 64 52.32 40.53 -12.05
N THR A 65 51.61 39.49 -11.59
CA THR A 65 51.33 38.26 -12.35
C THR A 65 50.16 37.49 -11.71
N ASN A 66 48.94 37.76 -12.19
CA ASN A 66 47.78 36.86 -12.23
C ASN A 66 47.53 35.91 -11.03
N ALA A 67 46.94 36.45 -9.97
CA ALA A 67 46.31 35.65 -8.92
C ALA A 67 44.79 35.49 -9.13
N ALA A 68 44.25 34.32 -8.82
CA ALA A 68 42.83 34.08 -8.61
C ALA A 68 42.62 32.94 -7.58
N GLY A 69 43.23 33.06 -6.40
CA GLY A 69 43.04 32.11 -5.32
C GLY A 69 41.78 32.40 -4.50
N VAL A 70 41.10 31.36 -4.03
CA VAL A 70 40.18 31.47 -2.89
C VAL A 70 40.96 31.17 -1.62
N TRP A 71 41.22 32.22 -0.82
CA TRP A 71 41.69 32.06 0.56
C TRP A 71 40.52 31.56 1.41
N ASP A 72 40.62 30.34 1.95
CA ASP A 72 39.58 29.77 2.81
C ASP A 72 39.86 30.10 4.30
N PRO A 73 39.00 30.90 4.97
CA PRO A 73 39.14 31.16 6.40
C PRO A 73 38.72 30.00 7.31
N PHE A 74 38.23 28.88 6.76
CA PHE A 74 37.77 27.70 7.50
C PHE A 74 38.34 26.38 6.91
N PRO A 75 39.68 26.18 6.94
CA PRO A 75 40.32 25.00 6.34
C PRO A 75 39.69 23.67 6.81
N ASP A 76 39.59 22.72 5.87
CA ASP A 76 38.88 21.45 6.04
C ASP A 76 39.36 20.71 7.30
N PRO A 77 38.47 20.45 8.28
CA PRO A 77 38.82 19.74 9.51
C PRO A 77 39.18 18.25 9.31
N PHE A 78 39.24 17.76 8.07
CA PHE A 78 39.76 16.45 7.68
C PHE A 78 41.07 16.48 6.86
N GLN A 79 41.62 17.64 6.49
CA GLN A 79 42.98 17.66 5.94
C GLN A 79 43.96 17.15 7.01
N PRO A 80 44.83 16.17 6.70
CA PRO A 80 45.90 15.79 7.60
C PRO A 80 46.90 16.93 7.72
N ILE A 81 47.44 17.15 8.91
CA ILE A 81 48.62 17.99 9.08
C ILE A 81 49.79 17.22 8.47
N VAL A 82 50.20 17.62 7.26
CA VAL A 82 51.36 17.02 6.59
C VAL A 82 52.62 17.60 7.23
N GLU A 83 53.17 16.89 8.20
CA GLU A 83 54.56 17.07 8.60
C GLU A 83 55.45 16.66 7.43
N TYR A 84 55.98 17.65 6.72
CA TYR A 84 56.92 17.43 5.62
C TYR A 84 58.24 16.87 6.16
N SER A 85 58.41 15.55 6.04
CA SER A 85 59.73 14.90 6.12
C SER A 85 60.58 15.38 4.96
N ALA A 86 61.59 16.21 5.22
CA ALA A 86 62.40 16.85 4.20
C ALA A 86 63.47 15.89 3.61
N GLU A 87 63.06 14.94 2.77
CA GLU A 87 63.99 13.93 2.21
C GLU A 87 63.71 13.52 0.74
N THR A 88 63.12 14.39 -0.07
CA THR A 88 63.18 14.33 -1.55
C THR A 88 63.33 15.71 -2.18
N ALA A 89 64.59 16.12 -2.33
CA ALA A 89 65.03 17.14 -3.28
C ALA A 89 66.37 16.67 -3.89
N LEU A 90 66.66 17.05 -5.13
CA LEU A 90 67.64 16.41 -6.04
C LEU A 90 67.15 15.02 -6.53
N GLY A 91 67.18 14.71 -7.83
CA GLY A 91 67.55 15.56 -8.98
C GLY A 91 67.07 14.93 -10.30
N ASP A 92 67.08 15.76 -11.35
CA ASP A 92 66.39 15.56 -12.63
C ASP A 92 67.13 14.66 -13.66
N ASP A 93 66.46 14.43 -14.79
CA ASP A 93 66.96 13.90 -16.09
C ASP A 93 67.46 12.42 -16.12
N ASP A 94 67.31 11.63 -17.20
CA ASP A 94 67.22 11.97 -18.63
C ASP A 94 66.44 10.90 -19.48
N ASP A 95 66.26 11.14 -20.78
CA ASP A 95 65.55 10.30 -21.79
C ASP A 95 66.31 9.01 -22.23
N GLU A 96 65.61 7.91 -22.60
CA GLU A 96 66.12 6.99 -23.65
C GLU A 96 65.07 6.06 -24.32
N LYS A 97 65.41 5.47 -25.48
CA LYS A 97 64.53 4.66 -26.37
C LYS A 97 65.22 3.42 -26.95
N HIS A 98 64.47 2.31 -27.13
CA HIS A 98 64.82 1.12 -27.94
C HIS A 98 66.09 0.33 -27.45
N ASP A 99 66.43 -0.91 -27.86
CA ASP A 99 65.78 -1.96 -28.68
C ASP A 99 66.16 -3.37 -28.11
N PRO A 100 65.59 -4.52 -28.56
CA PRO A 100 65.66 -5.79 -27.82
C PRO A 100 66.55 -6.92 -28.41
N LYS A 101 66.59 -8.04 -27.66
CA LYS A 101 67.05 -9.42 -28.02
C LYS A 101 68.58 -9.68 -27.99
N LYS A 102 69.03 -10.57 -27.08
CA LYS A 102 69.58 -11.93 -27.40
C LYS A 102 70.40 -12.57 -26.25
N LYS A 103 70.09 -13.85 -25.94
CA LYS A 103 71.03 -14.97 -25.62
C LYS A 103 71.88 -14.83 -24.32
N LYS A 104 72.40 -15.90 -23.68
CA LYS A 104 72.16 -17.37 -23.71
C LYS A 104 72.71 -17.99 -22.41
N ARG A 105 72.11 -19.11 -21.96
CA ARG A 105 72.77 -20.40 -21.59
C ARG A 105 74.20 -20.31 -21.02
N LEU A 106 74.53 -20.79 -19.81
CA LEU A 106 74.57 -22.22 -19.42
C LEU A 106 74.80 -22.44 -17.90
N MET A 107 74.45 -23.66 -17.45
CA MET A 107 74.95 -24.49 -16.32
C MET A 107 75.87 -23.89 -15.23
N GLY A 108 75.75 -24.24 -13.93
CA GLY A 108 74.88 -25.22 -13.25
C GLY A 108 75.66 -26.18 -12.33
N LYS A 109 74.97 -26.92 -11.44
CA LYS A 109 75.48 -28.12 -10.76
C LYS A 109 74.33 -28.95 -10.17
N ALA A 110 74.55 -30.24 -9.97
CA ALA A 110 73.55 -31.20 -9.50
C ALA A 110 73.86 -31.75 -8.10
N GLY A 111 72.83 -32.23 -7.40
CA GLY A 111 72.93 -33.01 -6.18
C GLY A 111 71.79 -34.04 -6.15
N THR A 112 72.11 -35.31 -5.86
CA THR A 112 71.19 -36.45 -6.03
C THR A 112 70.89 -37.13 -4.70
N HIS A 113 69.61 -37.25 -4.32
CA HIS A 113 69.13 -38.21 -3.32
C HIS A 113 67.72 -38.72 -3.70
N PRO A 114 67.30 -39.91 -3.22
CA PRO A 114 66.27 -40.71 -3.88
C PRO A 114 64.82 -40.33 -3.56
N LEU A 115 63.92 -40.77 -4.43
CA LEU A 115 62.46 -40.61 -4.31
C LEU A 115 61.89 -41.42 -3.12
N PRO A 116 61.02 -40.82 -2.28
CA PRO A 116 60.04 -41.58 -1.50
C PRO A 116 58.89 -42.08 -2.43
N PRO A 117 58.14 -43.12 -2.02
CA PRO A 117 57.05 -43.67 -2.83
C PRO A 117 55.89 -42.67 -3.01
N PRO A 118 55.10 -42.79 -4.10
CA PRO A 118 54.05 -41.83 -4.43
C PRO A 118 52.91 -41.88 -3.40
N ARG A 119 52.79 -40.84 -2.57
CA ARG A 119 51.53 -40.55 -1.88
C ARG A 119 50.53 -40.01 -2.90
N GLN A 120 49.38 -40.66 -3.01
CA GLN A 120 48.29 -40.23 -3.89
C GLN A 120 47.73 -38.88 -3.41
N SER A 121 48.07 -37.81 -4.14
CA SER A 121 47.33 -36.54 -4.03
C SER A 121 45.94 -36.75 -4.62
N PHE A 122 44.89 -36.56 -3.82
CA PHE A 122 43.50 -36.83 -4.21
C PHE A 122 42.87 -35.75 -5.12
N MET A 123 43.62 -34.71 -5.49
CA MET A 123 43.17 -33.63 -6.37
C MET A 123 44.22 -33.31 -7.43
N SER A 124 43.76 -32.98 -8.63
CA SER A 124 44.62 -32.57 -9.75
C SER A 124 45.08 -31.10 -9.60
N PRO A 125 46.18 -30.68 -10.27
CA PRO A 125 46.68 -29.30 -10.17
C PRO A 125 45.61 -28.25 -10.48
N ARG A 126 44.77 -28.48 -11.51
CA ARG A 126 43.67 -27.59 -11.89
C ARG A 126 42.63 -27.35 -10.78
N VAL A 127 42.43 -28.33 -9.89
CA VAL A 127 41.54 -28.18 -8.73
C VAL A 127 42.20 -27.33 -7.64
N MET A 128 43.52 -27.45 -7.46
CA MET A 128 44.26 -26.60 -6.55
C MET A 128 44.33 -25.14 -7.04
N ASP A 129 44.52 -24.93 -8.35
CA ASP A 129 44.45 -23.61 -8.97
C ASP A 129 43.04 -23.01 -8.80
N ALA A 130 41.98 -23.80 -9.03
CA ALA A 130 40.59 -23.35 -8.82
C ALA A 130 40.31 -22.97 -7.36
N VAL A 131 40.67 -23.82 -6.39
CA VAL A 131 40.51 -23.52 -4.95
C VAL A 131 41.28 -22.27 -4.54
N LEU A 132 42.54 -22.11 -4.99
CA LEU A 132 43.34 -20.92 -4.72
C LEU A 132 42.70 -19.65 -5.33
N THR A 133 42.18 -19.75 -6.56
CA THR A 133 41.46 -18.65 -7.21
C THR A 133 40.18 -18.28 -6.46
N THR A 134 39.40 -19.27 -5.98
CA THR A 134 38.21 -19.03 -5.17
C THR A 134 38.54 -18.38 -3.82
N VAL A 135 39.60 -18.82 -3.12
CA VAL A 135 40.04 -18.22 -1.86
C VAL A 135 40.52 -16.79 -2.06
N MET A 136 41.31 -16.52 -3.11
CA MET A 136 41.74 -15.16 -3.45
C MET A 136 40.56 -14.25 -3.84
N GLY A 137 39.59 -14.78 -4.58
CA GLY A 137 38.35 -14.08 -4.93
C GLY A 137 37.54 -13.71 -3.68
N LEU A 138 37.29 -14.66 -2.79
CA LEU A 138 36.58 -14.43 -1.52
C LEU A 138 37.34 -13.43 -0.61
N ALA A 139 38.67 -13.50 -0.58
CA ALA A 139 39.49 -12.54 0.18
C ALA A 139 39.41 -11.12 -0.40
N ALA A 140 39.48 -10.97 -1.73
CA ALA A 140 39.34 -9.68 -2.40
C ALA A 140 37.93 -9.08 -2.21
N VAL A 141 36.89 -9.92 -2.33
CA VAL A 141 35.48 -9.56 -2.11
C VAL A 141 35.26 -9.12 -0.65
N GLY A 142 35.77 -9.89 0.33
CA GLY A 142 35.66 -9.54 1.76
C GLY A 142 36.43 -8.28 2.15
N LEU A 143 37.66 -8.10 1.66
CA LEU A 143 38.43 -6.87 1.87
C LEU A 143 37.75 -5.66 1.21
N GLY A 144 37.22 -5.83 -0.01
CA GLY A 144 36.43 -4.82 -0.71
C GLY A 144 35.21 -4.37 0.10
N GLY A 145 34.47 -5.32 0.69
CA GLY A 145 33.34 -5.02 1.58
C GLY A 145 33.75 -4.21 2.83
N VAL A 146 34.88 -4.55 3.46
CA VAL A 146 35.40 -3.82 4.63
C VAL A 146 35.86 -2.40 4.27
N PHE A 147 36.60 -2.25 3.16
CA PHE A 147 37.00 -0.91 2.67
C PHE A 147 35.79 -0.07 2.26
N TYR A 148 34.79 -0.67 1.61
CA TYR A 148 33.55 0.02 1.23
C TYR A 148 32.75 0.47 2.45
N GLN A 149 32.53 -0.38 3.46
CA GLN A 149 31.87 -0.02 4.71
C GLN A 149 32.59 1.14 5.42
N ALA A 150 33.91 1.07 5.55
CA ALA A 150 34.71 2.11 6.20
C ALA A 150 34.69 3.45 5.43
N TRP A 151 34.77 3.39 4.09
CA TRP A 151 34.64 4.57 3.23
C TRP A 151 33.24 5.17 3.29
N TYR A 152 32.19 4.34 3.24
CA TYR A 152 30.79 4.78 3.28
C TYR A 152 30.47 5.48 4.60
N GLU A 153 30.85 4.88 5.73
CA GLU A 153 30.68 5.50 7.05
C GLU A 153 31.46 6.80 7.22
N TRP A 154 32.62 6.94 6.59
CA TRP A 154 33.36 8.21 6.55
C TRP A 154 32.65 9.24 5.67
N ASN A 155 32.17 8.81 4.50
CA ASN A 155 31.49 9.64 3.50
C ASN A 155 30.16 10.20 4.02
N GLU A 156 29.30 9.40 4.67
CA GLU A 156 28.07 9.91 5.34
C GLU A 156 28.41 11.03 6.34
N LYS A 157 29.38 10.77 7.24
CA LYS A 157 29.78 11.70 8.31
C LYS A 157 30.45 12.97 7.74
N HIS A 158 31.10 12.87 6.57
CA HIS A 158 31.67 14.01 5.86
C HIS A 158 30.60 14.82 5.10
N LYS A 159 29.67 14.15 4.38
CA LYS A 159 28.53 14.77 3.69
C LYS A 159 27.68 15.64 4.63
N VAL A 160 27.33 15.12 5.80
CA VAL A 160 26.57 15.88 6.81
C VAL A 160 27.38 17.03 7.40
N MET A 161 28.70 16.88 7.57
CA MET A 161 29.54 18.00 7.98
C MET A 161 29.64 19.09 6.90
N LEU A 162 29.63 18.74 5.60
CA LEU A 162 29.62 19.70 4.50
C LEU A 162 28.34 20.55 4.48
N ALA A 163 27.19 20.00 4.88
CA ALA A 163 25.94 20.76 4.97
C ALA A 163 25.98 21.90 6.00
N PHE A 164 26.74 21.74 7.10
CA PHE A 164 26.95 22.79 8.11
C PHE A 164 28.14 23.72 7.81
N THR A 165 28.98 23.44 6.79
CA THR A 165 30.19 24.24 6.52
C THR A 165 30.19 24.95 5.16
N LYS A 166 29.38 24.51 4.19
CA LYS A 166 29.20 25.19 2.90
C LYS A 166 27.93 26.05 2.89
N PRO A 167 27.98 27.29 2.37
CA PRO A 167 26.79 28.13 2.29
C PRO A 167 25.77 27.57 1.30
N ALA A 168 24.53 27.38 1.74
CA ALA A 168 23.44 26.82 0.95
C ALA A 168 23.11 27.72 -0.26
N PRO A 169 23.20 27.24 -1.53
CA PRO A 169 22.96 28.09 -2.71
C PRO A 169 21.55 28.68 -2.77
N LEU A 170 20.55 27.92 -2.32
CA LEU A 170 19.12 28.25 -2.39
C LEU A 170 18.70 29.49 -1.57
N LEU A 171 19.51 29.95 -0.60
CA LEU A 171 19.14 31.06 0.28
C LEU A 171 19.62 32.44 -0.21
N LYS A 172 20.47 32.51 -1.24
CA LYS A 172 21.10 33.77 -1.68
C LYS A 172 20.19 34.75 -2.43
N SER A 173 18.94 34.39 -2.74
CA SER A 173 18.04 35.17 -3.60
C SER A 173 16.96 35.96 -2.87
N ARG A 174 16.98 36.02 -1.52
CA ARG A 174 15.86 36.53 -0.71
C ARG A 174 16.17 37.62 0.32
N THR A 175 17.43 38.00 0.53
CA THR A 175 17.78 39.14 1.39
C THR A 175 17.67 40.45 0.60
N SER A 176 16.53 41.12 0.74
CA SER A 176 16.29 42.42 0.08
C SER A 176 17.04 43.56 0.77
N ASP A 177 17.50 44.55 -0.01
CA ASP A 177 18.37 45.65 0.44
C ASP A 177 17.78 46.54 1.56
N SER A 178 16.49 46.42 1.85
CA SER A 178 15.80 47.13 2.94
C SER A 178 15.51 46.20 4.12
N PHE A 179 16.51 45.95 4.98
CA PHE A 179 16.30 45.19 6.23
C PHE A 179 16.00 46.15 7.40
N PHE A 180 14.77 46.11 7.93
CA PHE A 180 14.40 46.89 9.11
C PHE A 180 14.98 46.28 10.40
N ALA A 181 15.76 47.08 11.14
CA ALA A 181 16.54 46.61 12.29
C ALA A 181 15.72 46.55 13.59
N ARG A 182 14.92 45.49 13.77
CA ARG A 182 14.26 45.18 15.04
C ARG A 182 15.26 44.85 16.17
N GLU A 183 14.88 45.07 17.43
CA GLU A 183 15.70 44.76 18.60
C GLU A 183 16.00 43.27 18.77
N GLU A 184 15.03 42.39 18.46
CA GLU A 184 15.17 40.94 18.59
C GLU A 184 16.25 40.40 17.64
N GLN A 185 16.59 41.12 16.56
CA GLN A 185 17.66 40.72 15.64
C GLN A 185 19.02 40.62 16.35
N LYS A 186 19.24 41.40 17.42
CA LYS A 186 20.45 41.29 18.27
C LYS A 186 20.47 39.98 19.06
N LYS A 187 19.30 39.45 19.46
CA LYS A 187 19.14 38.15 20.13
C LYS A 187 19.29 37.02 19.12
N ILE A 188 18.54 37.04 18.02
CA ILE A 188 18.53 36.01 16.97
C ILE A 188 19.93 35.84 16.35
N ALA A 189 20.62 36.93 15.99
CA ALA A 189 21.97 36.86 15.42
C ALA A 189 23.01 36.23 16.39
N ARG A 190 22.88 36.44 17.71
CA ARG A 190 23.75 35.79 18.70
C ARG A 190 23.49 34.29 18.80
N ILE A 191 22.22 33.89 18.75
CA ILE A 191 21.79 32.48 18.79
C ILE A 191 22.30 31.74 17.55
N VAL A 192 22.04 32.28 16.35
CA VAL A 192 22.48 31.71 15.07
C VAL A 192 24.02 31.66 14.97
N ALA A 193 24.75 32.59 15.60
CA ALA A 193 26.20 32.55 15.72
C ALA A 193 26.75 31.54 16.76
N GLY A 194 25.90 30.67 17.32
CA GLY A 194 26.28 29.62 18.27
C GLY A 194 26.57 30.12 19.70
N HIS A 195 26.06 31.29 20.10
CA HIS A 195 26.22 31.82 21.47
C HIS A 195 25.02 31.52 22.38
N GLY A 196 23.94 30.91 21.86
CA GLY A 196 22.77 30.46 22.64
C GLY A 196 23.05 29.19 23.45
N THR A 197 23.86 29.30 24.50
CA THR A 197 24.33 28.11 25.25
C THR A 197 23.24 27.49 26.13
N ALA A 198 23.12 26.17 26.07
CA ALA A 198 22.29 25.33 26.95
C ALA A 198 20.76 25.49 26.85
N LYS A 199 20.28 26.08 25.75
CA LYS A 199 18.86 26.27 25.41
C LYS A 199 18.57 25.92 23.94
N TYR A 200 17.31 25.67 23.63
CA TYR A 200 16.75 25.73 22.28
C TYR A 200 15.67 26.82 22.22
N TYR A 201 15.27 27.23 21.02
CA TYR A 201 14.47 28.46 20.83
C TYR A 201 13.22 28.18 20.01
N LEU A 202 12.10 28.80 20.42
CA LEU A 202 10.85 28.83 19.65
C LEU A 202 10.55 30.29 19.31
N ILE A 203 10.58 30.62 18.02
CA ILE A 203 10.21 31.92 17.48
C ILE A 203 8.71 31.84 17.15
N VAL A 204 7.91 32.70 17.78
CA VAL A 204 6.45 32.78 17.67
C VAL A 204 6.08 34.18 17.20
N GLY A 205 4.93 34.34 16.56
CA GLY A 205 4.38 35.64 16.16
C GLY A 205 3.63 35.51 14.84
N GLU A 206 2.96 36.57 14.42
CA GLU A 206 1.89 36.45 13.44
C GLU A 206 2.42 36.28 11.99
N ARG A 207 1.57 35.80 11.07
CA ARG A 207 1.96 35.60 9.67
C ARG A 207 2.29 36.93 9.00
N GLY A 208 3.52 37.06 8.49
CA GLY A 208 4.01 38.26 7.81
C GLY A 208 4.74 39.28 8.70
N THR A 209 4.96 39.02 10.01
CA THR A 209 5.75 39.92 10.88
C THR A 209 7.25 39.95 10.58
N GLY A 210 7.75 38.99 9.79
CA GLY A 210 9.13 38.94 9.29
C GLY A 210 10.06 37.90 9.93
N LYS A 211 9.52 36.99 10.77
CA LYS A 211 10.28 35.96 11.51
C LYS A 211 11.39 35.28 10.68
N THR A 212 11.04 34.74 9.51
CA THR A 212 12.00 34.08 8.60
C THR A 212 13.05 35.04 8.01
N GLN A 213 12.71 36.32 7.79
CA GLN A 213 13.67 37.33 7.31
C GLN A 213 14.71 37.69 8.39
N LEU A 214 14.31 37.73 9.67
CA LEU A 214 15.22 37.89 10.80
C LEU A 214 16.24 36.73 10.84
N ILE A 215 15.73 35.50 10.75
CA ILE A 215 16.55 34.28 10.68
C ILE A 215 17.54 34.31 9.51
N LEU A 216 17.07 34.58 8.29
CA LEU A 216 17.93 34.55 7.10
C LEU A 216 19.02 35.63 7.13
N ASN A 217 18.70 36.84 7.58
CA ASN A 217 19.72 37.89 7.77
C ASN A 217 20.70 37.57 8.93
N ALA A 218 20.27 36.78 9.93
CA ALA A 218 21.17 36.27 10.95
C ALA A 218 22.11 35.17 10.42
N MET A 219 21.64 34.30 9.51
CA MET A 219 22.47 33.30 8.82
C MET A 219 23.49 33.96 7.88
N GLU A 220 23.07 34.97 7.12
CA GLU A 220 23.91 35.79 6.24
C GLU A 220 25.06 36.46 7.01
N LYS A 221 24.75 37.04 8.19
CA LYS A 221 25.73 37.65 9.11
C LYS A 221 26.76 36.67 9.69
N VAL A 222 26.54 35.35 9.62
CA VAL A 222 27.51 34.31 10.00
C VAL A 222 28.07 33.56 8.79
N GLY A 223 27.83 34.04 7.57
CA GLY A 223 28.27 33.39 6.33
C GLY A 223 27.67 32.01 6.11
N HIS A 224 26.52 31.72 6.74
CA HIS A 224 25.88 30.40 6.86
C HIS A 224 26.75 29.31 7.54
N TYR A 225 27.90 29.65 8.14
CA TYR A 225 28.79 28.67 8.73
C TYR A 225 28.28 28.17 10.10
N GLY A 226 28.17 26.85 10.25
CA GLY A 226 27.69 26.18 11.46
C GLY A 226 26.16 26.13 11.61
N VAL A 227 25.40 26.58 10.60
CA VAL A 227 23.94 26.66 10.64
C VAL A 227 23.27 26.03 9.42
N VAL A 228 22.22 25.24 9.66
CA VAL A 228 21.36 24.59 8.65
C VAL A 228 19.91 25.04 8.82
N PHE A 229 19.18 25.21 7.72
CA PHE A 229 17.80 25.68 7.67
C PHE A 229 16.94 24.75 6.81
N CYS A 230 15.88 24.17 7.39
CA CYS A 230 14.94 23.26 6.72
C CYS A 230 13.50 23.73 6.94
N ASP A 231 12.67 23.74 5.89
CA ASP A 231 11.24 23.99 6.00
C ASP A 231 10.48 22.70 6.37
N ALA A 232 9.60 22.78 7.37
CA ALA A 232 8.65 21.73 7.74
C ALA A 232 7.57 21.51 6.65
N HIS A 233 6.75 20.47 6.81
CA HIS A 233 5.66 20.14 5.89
C HIS A 233 4.59 19.28 6.56
N SER A 234 3.34 19.35 6.07
CA SER A 234 2.17 18.58 6.52
C SER A 234 2.17 17.09 6.09
N ASP A 235 3.33 16.59 5.69
CA ASP A 235 3.58 15.22 5.24
C ASP A 235 4.98 14.85 5.74
N SER A 236 5.04 13.72 6.45
CA SER A 236 6.20 13.23 7.17
C SER A 236 7.33 12.77 6.25
N GLU A 237 7.00 12.11 5.13
CA GLU A 237 7.94 11.66 4.10
C GLU A 237 8.49 12.84 3.29
N ILE A 238 7.69 13.88 3.06
CA ILE A 238 8.16 15.14 2.49
C ILE A 238 9.08 15.87 3.48
N PHE A 239 8.76 15.91 4.78
CA PHE A 239 9.65 16.49 5.79
C PHE A 239 10.97 15.72 5.91
N LYS A 240 10.94 14.38 6.00
CA LYS A 240 12.10 13.47 5.89
C LYS A 240 12.93 13.80 4.66
N THR A 241 12.31 13.87 3.48
CA THR A 241 13.00 14.17 2.22
C THR A 241 13.66 15.56 2.24
N ARG A 242 13.01 16.58 2.80
CA ARG A 242 13.58 17.93 2.98
C ARG A 242 14.74 17.92 3.97
N LEU A 243 14.58 17.28 5.12
CA LEU A 243 15.61 17.19 6.16
C LEU A 243 16.86 16.46 5.64
N GLY A 244 16.70 15.31 4.97
CA GLY A 244 17.78 14.56 4.34
C GLY A 244 18.52 15.39 3.29
N LYS A 245 17.81 16.02 2.34
CA LYS A 245 18.41 16.92 1.33
C LYS A 245 19.18 18.07 1.97
N THR A 246 18.61 18.71 3.01
CA THR A 246 19.22 19.87 3.68
C THR A 246 20.46 19.46 4.49
N LEU A 247 20.44 18.29 5.11
CA LEU A 247 21.59 17.70 5.81
C LEU A 247 22.60 17.01 4.87
N ASN A 248 22.34 16.95 3.56
CA ASN A 248 23.11 16.12 2.61
C ASN A 248 23.20 14.63 3.07
N TYR A 249 22.19 14.16 3.78
CA TYR A 249 22.06 12.80 4.29
C TYR A 249 21.23 11.96 3.32
N MET A 250 21.77 10.81 2.93
CA MET A 250 21.05 9.81 2.14
C MET A 250 20.47 8.76 3.09
N TYR A 251 19.16 8.53 3.00
CA TYR A 251 18.52 7.43 3.71
C TYR A 251 18.99 6.09 3.13
N ARG A 252 19.02 5.03 3.95
CA ARG A 252 19.71 3.76 3.64
C ARG A 252 19.08 2.91 2.53
N GLU A 253 18.05 3.42 1.87
CA GLU A 253 17.39 2.76 0.73
C GLU A 253 18.36 2.58 -0.46
N ASP A 254 19.38 3.46 -0.59
CA ASP A 254 20.42 3.40 -1.62
C ASP A 254 21.66 2.56 -1.25
N TYR A 255 21.67 1.82 -0.12
CA TYR A 255 22.90 1.16 0.34
C TYR A 255 23.25 -0.13 -0.41
N VAL A 256 24.12 -0.01 -1.42
CA VAL A 256 24.63 -1.11 -2.27
C VAL A 256 25.40 -2.21 -1.48
N GLY A 257 25.73 -1.98 -0.20
CA GLY A 257 26.41 -2.95 0.67
C GLY A 257 25.58 -4.18 1.12
N GLN A 258 24.39 -4.41 0.55
CA GLN A 258 23.54 -5.59 0.84
C GLN A 258 24.23 -6.95 0.56
N LEU A 259 25.32 -6.97 -0.22
CA LEU A 259 26.18 -8.15 -0.40
C LEU A 259 26.92 -8.59 0.90
N PHE A 260 27.01 -7.72 1.91
CA PHE A 260 27.76 -7.98 3.15
C PHE A 260 26.98 -7.63 4.43
N ALA A 261 26.01 -6.73 4.36
CA ALA A 261 25.15 -6.38 5.48
C ALA A 261 24.01 -7.40 5.62
N ARG A 262 24.00 -8.13 6.74
CA ARG A 262 22.83 -8.91 7.17
C ARG A 262 21.63 -7.97 7.32
N GLU A 263 20.46 -8.39 6.86
CA GLU A 263 19.26 -7.55 6.77
C GLU A 263 19.01 -6.74 8.05
N ALA A 264 18.92 -5.43 7.89
CA ALA A 264 18.28 -4.57 8.88
C ALA A 264 16.76 -4.73 8.67
N PRO A 265 16.00 -5.24 9.66
CA PRO A 265 14.58 -5.47 9.48
C PRO A 265 13.81 -4.15 9.32
N GLU A 266 12.78 -4.21 8.48
CA GLU A 266 11.74 -3.21 8.28
C GLU A 266 12.19 -1.87 7.65
N ARG A 267 11.39 -1.39 6.69
CA ARG A 267 11.42 0.03 6.30
C ARG A 267 10.91 0.83 7.48
N GLY A 268 11.70 1.80 7.95
CA GLY A 268 11.26 2.69 9.02
C GLY A 268 10.13 3.60 8.54
N SER A 269 9.28 4.03 9.46
CA SER A 269 8.45 5.22 9.27
C SER A 269 9.31 6.45 9.05
N ALA A 270 8.72 7.51 8.48
CA ALA A 270 9.39 8.80 8.32
C ALA A 270 9.98 9.31 9.65
N LEU A 271 9.26 9.11 10.76
CA LEU A 271 9.71 9.36 12.13
C LEU A 271 11.05 8.67 12.47
N LEU A 272 11.15 7.35 12.21
CA LEU A 272 12.35 6.56 12.51
C LEU A 272 13.53 6.92 11.58
N ASP A 273 13.26 7.36 10.36
CA ASP A 273 14.28 7.85 9.43
C ASP A 273 14.77 9.27 9.78
N VAL A 274 13.87 10.19 10.17
CA VAL A 274 14.22 11.49 10.76
C VAL A 274 15.14 11.28 11.97
N GLU A 275 14.79 10.35 12.87
CA GLU A 275 15.63 9.97 14.02
C GLU A 275 17.02 9.44 13.60
N LYS A 276 17.13 8.60 12.54
CA LYS A 276 18.45 8.19 12.00
C LYS A 276 19.28 9.39 11.50
N ALA A 277 18.66 10.34 10.80
CA ALA A 277 19.33 11.54 10.32
C ALA A 277 19.81 12.43 11.49
N LEU A 278 18.99 12.59 12.53
CA LEU A 278 19.34 13.36 13.73
C LEU A 278 20.50 12.69 14.50
N ASN A 279 20.52 11.35 14.64
CA ASN A 279 21.67 10.62 15.21
C ASN A 279 22.97 10.84 14.42
N MET A 280 22.91 11.03 13.09
CA MET A 280 24.08 11.40 12.28
C MET A 280 24.53 12.85 12.55
N VAL A 281 23.59 13.79 12.71
CA VAL A 281 23.90 15.18 13.11
C VAL A 281 24.59 15.21 14.47
N GLU A 282 24.12 14.45 15.46
CA GLU A 282 24.78 14.36 16.77
C GLU A 282 26.22 13.82 16.67
N THR A 283 26.42 12.78 15.86
CA THR A 283 27.75 12.20 15.57
C THR A 283 28.71 13.22 14.96
N VAL A 284 28.21 14.14 14.13
CA VAL A 284 28.97 15.26 13.56
C VAL A 284 29.19 16.37 14.59
N ALA A 285 28.16 16.73 15.37
CA ALA A 285 28.20 17.77 16.40
C ALA A 285 29.23 17.47 17.50
N ILE A 286 29.36 16.21 17.94
CA ILE A 286 30.38 15.78 18.91
C ILE A 286 31.80 16.04 18.38
N LYS A 287 32.04 15.84 17.08
CA LYS A 287 33.34 16.13 16.44
C LYS A 287 33.58 17.63 16.25
N TYR A 288 32.53 18.38 15.92
CA TYR A 288 32.59 19.83 15.71
C TYR A 288 32.81 20.61 17.01
N SER A 289 31.99 20.34 18.04
CA SER A 289 32.01 21.04 19.32
C SER A 289 33.38 20.91 20.02
N ARG A 290 33.99 19.72 19.97
CA ARG A 290 35.38 19.45 20.46
C ARG A 290 36.47 20.30 19.79
N ARG A 291 36.22 20.88 18.60
CA ARG A 291 37.20 21.64 17.80
C ARG A 291 36.92 23.14 17.73
N ARG A 292 35.65 23.56 17.74
CA ARG A 292 35.24 24.98 17.61
C ARG A 292 34.63 25.59 18.88
N GLY A 293 34.32 24.80 19.91
CA GLY A 293 33.83 25.29 21.21
C GLY A 293 32.44 25.94 21.18
N ARG A 294 31.66 25.73 20.11
CA ARG A 294 30.28 26.20 19.93
C ARG A 294 29.41 25.05 19.39
N PRO A 295 28.11 25.02 19.70
CA PRO A 295 27.17 24.08 19.09
C PRO A 295 26.99 24.35 17.59
N LEU A 296 26.47 23.36 16.87
CA LEU A 296 25.84 23.58 15.56
C LEU A 296 24.44 24.18 15.75
N VAL A 297 23.88 24.83 14.72
CA VAL A 297 22.52 25.38 14.75
C VAL A 297 21.66 24.70 13.69
N LEU A 298 20.54 24.12 14.10
CA LEU A 298 19.56 23.51 13.20
C LEU A 298 18.23 24.25 13.31
N ILE A 299 17.78 24.85 12.21
CA ILE A 299 16.57 25.66 12.13
C ILE A 299 15.49 24.87 11.40
N ILE A 300 14.35 24.67 12.04
CA ILE A 300 13.14 24.10 11.46
C ILE A 300 12.10 25.22 11.31
N ASN A 301 11.83 25.61 10.08
CA ASN A 301 10.94 26.72 9.75
C ASN A 301 9.51 26.24 9.47
N ASN A 302 8.51 27.06 9.82
CA ASN A 302 7.08 26.79 9.68
C ASN A 302 6.62 25.50 10.37
N ILE A 303 7.02 25.26 11.63
CA ILE A 303 6.72 24.01 12.35
C ILE A 303 5.20 23.76 12.52
N HIS A 304 4.38 24.80 12.53
CA HIS A 304 2.90 24.75 12.45
C HIS A 304 2.35 24.08 11.17
N SER A 305 3.20 23.78 10.19
CA SER A 305 2.81 22.98 9.03
C SER A 305 2.65 21.50 9.37
N PHE A 306 3.12 21.03 10.54
CA PHE A 306 2.74 19.71 11.06
C PHE A 306 1.28 19.76 11.50
N LYS A 307 0.48 18.76 11.08
CA LYS A 307 -0.95 18.68 11.42
C LYS A 307 -1.13 18.20 12.87
N ASP A 308 -2.33 18.43 13.41
CA ASP A 308 -2.83 17.78 14.63
C ASP A 308 -3.34 16.35 14.36
N ASP A 309 -2.56 15.54 13.63
CA ASP A 309 -2.74 14.09 13.49
C ASP A 309 -1.60 13.32 14.18
N GLU A 310 -1.76 12.02 14.42
CA GLU A 310 -0.85 11.22 15.27
C GLU A 310 0.62 11.27 14.79
N GLU A 311 0.86 11.32 13.47
CA GLU A 311 2.23 11.42 12.92
C GLU A 311 2.81 12.84 12.97
N GLY A 312 2.00 13.88 12.73
CA GLY A 312 2.39 15.26 13.00
C GLY A 312 2.60 15.53 14.49
N GLU A 313 1.88 14.82 15.36
CA GLU A 313 2.07 14.84 16.80
C GLU A 313 3.42 14.23 17.20
N ASP A 314 3.69 12.99 16.79
CA ASP A 314 4.96 12.28 17.05
C ASP A 314 6.19 13.03 16.52
N LEU A 315 6.10 13.61 15.31
CA LEU A 315 7.21 14.37 14.71
C LEU A 315 7.57 15.62 15.52
N LEU A 316 6.58 16.35 16.06
CA LEU A 316 6.86 17.50 16.92
C LEU A 316 7.54 17.06 18.22
N GLU A 317 7.05 15.97 18.83
CA GLU A 317 7.62 15.47 20.08
C GLU A 317 9.06 14.97 19.88
N LEU A 318 9.33 14.19 18.83
CA LEU A 318 10.68 13.71 18.49
C LEU A 318 11.67 14.87 18.35
N LEU A 319 11.30 15.93 17.62
CA LEU A 319 12.15 17.10 17.45
C LEU A 319 12.34 17.88 18.77
N GLN A 320 11.33 17.93 19.65
CA GLN A 320 11.44 18.57 20.96
C GLN A 320 12.33 17.77 21.93
N GLN A 321 12.15 16.45 22.04
CA GLN A 321 13.00 15.57 22.86
C GLN A 321 14.48 15.70 22.42
N ARG A 322 14.71 15.74 21.11
CA ARG A 322 16.04 15.96 20.51
C ARG A 322 16.60 17.35 20.83
N ALA A 323 15.78 18.41 20.76
CA ALA A 323 16.18 19.77 21.11
C ALA A 323 16.56 19.92 22.59
N GLU A 324 15.80 19.30 23.51
CA GLU A 324 16.12 19.24 24.95
C GLU A 324 17.47 18.55 25.21
N SER A 325 17.68 17.36 24.64
CA SER A 325 18.91 16.57 24.79
C SER A 325 20.15 17.31 24.26
N TRP A 326 20.04 17.92 23.07
CA TRP A 326 21.14 18.66 22.46
C TRP A 326 21.41 20.01 23.11
N ALA A 327 20.39 20.68 23.64
CA ALA A 327 20.56 21.84 24.51
C ALA A 327 21.28 21.45 25.82
N ALA A 328 20.87 20.36 26.47
CA ALA A 328 21.51 19.88 27.70
C ALA A 328 23.00 19.56 27.51
N SER A 329 23.34 18.88 26.41
CA SER A 329 24.71 18.47 26.06
C SER A 329 25.55 19.57 25.37
N ARG A 330 24.93 20.68 24.95
CA ARG A 330 25.55 21.80 24.20
C ARG A 330 26.17 21.36 22.86
N LEU A 331 25.56 20.39 22.19
CA LEU A 331 26.00 19.87 20.90
C LEU A 331 25.34 20.60 19.72
N VAL A 332 24.03 20.80 19.79
CA VAL A 332 23.21 21.48 18.77
C VAL A 332 22.23 22.42 19.48
N THR A 333 22.07 23.63 18.95
CA THR A 333 21.00 24.56 19.32
C THR A 333 19.92 24.48 18.24
N MET A 334 18.73 23.99 18.58
CA MET A 334 17.60 24.00 17.65
C MET A 334 16.83 25.33 17.73
N ILE A 335 16.32 25.77 16.58
CA ILE A 335 15.45 26.94 16.46
C ILE A 335 14.21 26.52 15.67
N PHE A 336 13.04 26.60 16.29
CA PHE A 336 11.75 26.40 15.65
C PHE A 336 11.13 27.75 15.29
N ASN A 337 10.51 27.89 14.12
CA ASN A 337 9.68 29.05 13.78
C ASN A 337 8.21 28.62 13.60
N THR A 338 7.30 29.21 14.37
CA THR A 338 5.85 29.02 14.26
C THR A 338 5.13 30.33 13.99
N ASP A 339 4.00 30.24 13.30
CA ASP A 339 3.07 31.34 13.05
C ASP A 339 1.83 31.21 13.95
N ASP A 340 1.55 30.00 14.45
CA ASP A 340 0.41 29.59 15.27
C ASP A 340 0.79 29.47 16.78
N TYR A 341 -0.12 29.89 17.66
CA TYR A 341 0.00 29.80 19.12
C TYR A 341 -0.17 28.38 19.67
N SER A 342 -0.93 27.51 18.99
CA SER A 342 -1.20 26.11 19.38
C SER A 342 0.09 25.32 19.65
N VAL A 343 1.08 25.50 18.78
CA VAL A 343 2.41 24.90 18.87
C VAL A 343 3.10 25.28 20.18
N TYR A 344 2.96 26.54 20.62
CA TYR A 344 3.52 26.96 21.92
C TYR A 344 2.75 26.35 23.10
N GLU A 345 1.41 26.30 23.06
CA GLU A 345 0.59 25.62 24.09
C GLU A 345 0.91 24.12 24.22
N ARG A 346 1.31 23.49 23.11
CA ARG A 346 1.73 22.10 23.02
C ARG A 346 3.16 21.92 23.53
N MET A 347 4.13 22.61 22.94
CA MET A 347 5.56 22.47 23.28
C MET A 347 5.89 22.92 24.71
N LYS A 348 5.18 23.90 25.29
CA LYS A 348 5.48 24.40 26.65
C LYS A 348 5.35 23.36 27.77
N ARG A 349 4.65 22.24 27.51
CA ARG A 349 4.40 21.16 28.50
C ARG A 349 5.72 20.52 28.97
N ASP A 350 6.63 20.29 28.02
CA ASP A 350 7.89 19.56 28.21
C ASP A 350 9.10 20.45 27.89
N ALA A 351 8.97 21.76 28.17
CA ALA A 351 9.94 22.80 27.85
C ALA A 351 10.81 23.18 29.06
N SER A 352 11.80 22.33 29.39
CA SER A 352 12.80 22.61 30.43
C SER A 352 13.90 23.59 29.98
N ARG A 353 14.15 23.69 28.67
CA ARG A 353 15.26 24.46 28.05
C ARG A 353 14.83 25.36 26.91
N MET A 354 13.54 25.43 26.61
CA MET A 354 13.00 26.34 25.59
C MET A 354 13.19 27.81 26.01
N ASP A 355 13.38 28.69 25.04
CA ASP A 355 13.37 30.14 25.20
C ASP A 355 12.53 30.74 24.08
N THR A 356 11.33 31.18 24.41
CA THR A 356 10.42 31.76 23.42
C THR A 356 10.90 33.16 23.01
N ILE A 357 10.78 33.48 21.72
CA ILE A 357 10.99 34.80 21.15
C ILE A 357 9.72 35.16 20.39
N ARG A 358 8.88 36.01 20.96
CA ARG A 358 7.71 36.56 20.25
C ARG A 358 8.17 37.70 19.32
N ILE A 359 7.61 37.73 18.11
CA ILE A 359 7.88 38.72 17.06
C ILE A 359 6.53 39.30 16.60
N SER A 360 6.09 40.37 17.27
CA SER A 360 4.85 41.07 16.98
C SER A 360 4.89 41.85 15.65
N GLU A 361 3.78 42.47 15.27
CA GLU A 361 3.78 43.66 14.42
C GLU A 361 4.79 44.75 14.86
N LEU A 362 5.11 45.67 13.96
CA LEU A 362 5.85 46.88 14.30
C LEU A 362 4.99 47.81 15.18
N SER A 363 5.63 48.66 15.98
CA SER A 363 4.91 49.81 16.54
C SER A 363 4.42 50.71 15.39
N TYR A 364 3.32 51.45 15.59
CA TYR A 364 2.84 52.37 14.56
C TYR A 364 3.93 53.36 14.13
N ASP A 365 4.72 53.87 15.08
CA ASP A 365 5.76 54.86 14.79
C ASP A 365 6.95 54.25 14.03
N ASP A 366 7.29 52.97 14.28
CA ASP A 366 8.26 52.21 13.47
C ASP A 366 7.73 51.88 12.07
N ALA A 367 6.45 51.54 11.94
CA ALA A 367 5.80 51.27 10.66
C ALA A 367 5.71 52.54 9.79
N ILE A 368 5.29 53.67 10.39
CA ILE A 368 5.31 55.00 9.78
C ILE A 368 6.73 55.36 9.33
N ARG A 369 7.73 55.17 10.19
CA ARG A 369 9.14 55.45 9.86
C ARG A 369 9.65 54.60 8.70
N LEU A 370 9.43 53.29 8.72
CA LEU A 370 9.81 52.37 7.64
C LEU A 370 9.12 52.73 6.31
N LEU A 371 7.85 53.14 6.38
CA LEU A 371 7.10 53.55 5.21
C LEU A 371 7.59 54.90 4.66
N LYS A 372 7.79 55.92 5.49
CA LYS A 372 8.40 57.22 5.10
C LYS A 372 9.78 57.02 4.45
N GLU A 373 10.62 56.15 5.00
CA GLU A 373 11.94 55.79 4.44
C GLU A 373 11.84 55.15 3.05
N LYS A 374 10.85 54.28 2.82
CA LYS A 374 10.63 53.61 1.52
C LYS A 374 9.95 54.50 0.48
N ARG A 375 8.93 55.25 0.86
CA ARG A 375 8.20 56.18 -0.01
C ARG A 375 9.07 57.36 -0.45
N ARG A 376 10.07 57.76 0.35
CA ARG A 376 10.97 58.91 0.10
C ARG A 376 10.23 60.24 -0.11
N GLY A 377 9.11 60.44 0.61
CA GLY A 377 8.33 61.69 0.56
C GLY A 377 7.50 61.91 -0.71
N ARG A 378 6.93 60.82 -1.27
CA ARG A 378 5.91 60.90 -2.35
C ARG A 378 4.55 61.38 -1.85
N GLU A 379 4.20 61.06 -0.60
CA GLU A 379 2.99 61.49 0.11
C GLU A 379 3.33 62.49 1.22
N THR A 380 2.30 63.13 1.76
CA THR A 380 2.38 63.85 3.02
C THR A 380 2.59 62.89 4.20
N ASP A 381 3.15 63.44 5.29
CA ASP A 381 3.26 62.71 6.55
C ASP A 381 1.87 62.34 7.12
N GLU A 382 0.85 63.15 6.86
CA GLU A 382 -0.53 62.98 7.33
C GLU A 382 -1.21 61.77 6.66
N GLU A 383 -1.08 61.62 5.33
CA GLU A 383 -1.59 60.45 4.58
C GLU A 383 -0.93 59.13 5.03
N ILE A 384 0.38 59.15 5.30
CA ILE A 384 1.10 57.96 5.78
C ILE A 384 0.66 57.58 7.19
N GLU A 385 0.36 58.55 8.06
CA GLU A 385 -0.08 58.28 9.43
C GLU A 385 -1.53 57.81 9.51
N ASP A 386 -2.43 58.32 8.65
CA ASP A 386 -3.79 57.76 8.49
C ASP A 386 -3.75 56.30 8.02
N ILE A 387 -3.03 56.02 6.93
CA ILE A 387 -2.97 54.68 6.33
C ILE A 387 -2.41 53.65 7.31
N ILE A 388 -1.41 53.99 8.13
CA ILE A 388 -0.88 53.07 9.14
C ILE A 388 -1.78 52.94 10.37
N ARG A 389 -2.25 54.06 10.97
CA ARG A 389 -2.98 54.00 12.25
C ARG A 389 -4.43 53.56 12.09
N ASN A 390 -5.10 53.98 11.01
CA ASN A 390 -6.52 53.76 10.80
C ASN A 390 -6.82 52.58 9.88
N ARG A 391 -6.06 52.40 8.79
CA ARG A 391 -6.36 51.40 7.74
C ARG A 391 -5.63 50.06 7.89
N ILE A 392 -4.30 50.06 7.81
CA ILE A 392 -3.49 48.86 7.49
C ILE A 392 -2.74 48.26 8.70
N GLY A 393 -2.33 49.05 9.68
CA GLY A 393 -1.63 48.57 10.88
C GLY A 393 -0.10 48.39 10.74
N GLY A 394 0.51 47.69 11.70
CA GLY A 394 1.97 47.54 11.83
C GLY A 394 2.55 46.28 11.17
N ARG A 395 1.73 45.51 10.45
CA ARG A 395 2.11 44.24 9.81
C ARG A 395 3.18 44.46 8.73
N LEU A 396 4.37 43.92 8.97
CA LEU A 396 5.57 44.18 8.13
C LEU A 396 5.38 43.77 6.65
N SER A 397 4.62 42.72 6.35
CA SER A 397 4.27 42.34 4.96
C SER A 397 3.48 43.43 4.23
N TYR A 398 2.46 44.02 4.85
CA TYR A 398 1.65 45.09 4.26
C TYR A 398 2.47 46.37 4.08
N VAL A 399 3.21 46.80 5.10
CA VAL A 399 4.12 47.97 5.04
C VAL A 399 5.17 47.79 3.92
N ASN A 400 5.67 46.57 3.72
CA ASN A 400 6.58 46.26 2.62
C ASN A 400 5.93 46.31 1.22
N ARG A 401 4.61 46.12 1.09
CA ARG A 401 3.86 46.25 -0.18
C ARG A 401 3.58 47.73 -0.48
N LEU A 402 3.03 48.47 0.49
CA LEU A 402 2.81 49.93 0.41
C LEU A 402 4.10 50.71 0.06
N GLY A 403 5.25 50.25 0.58
CA GLY A 403 6.57 50.80 0.28
C GLY A 403 7.20 50.36 -1.04
N ARG A 404 6.50 49.60 -1.89
CA ARG A 404 6.96 49.17 -3.23
C ARG A 404 6.13 49.77 -4.36
N GLU A 405 4.81 49.62 -4.26
CA GLU A 405 3.87 50.02 -5.32
C GLU A 405 3.88 51.55 -5.57
N GLU A 406 3.33 52.00 -6.69
CA GLU A 406 3.31 53.44 -7.01
C GLU A 406 2.27 54.19 -6.18
N ASN A 407 0.98 53.84 -6.28
CA ASN A 407 -0.09 54.47 -5.51
C ASN A 407 -0.33 53.74 -4.17
N ILE A 408 -0.15 54.46 -3.06
CA ILE A 408 -0.35 53.91 -1.72
C ILE A 408 -1.83 53.61 -1.41
N ASN A 409 -2.76 54.43 -1.92
CA ASN A 409 -4.19 54.32 -1.61
C ASN A 409 -4.84 53.14 -2.33
N ASP A 410 -4.52 52.94 -3.61
CA ASP A 410 -4.99 51.78 -4.37
C ASP A 410 -4.46 50.48 -3.75
N THR A 411 -3.20 50.49 -3.30
CA THR A 411 -2.57 49.33 -2.64
C THR A 411 -3.20 49.03 -1.28
N ALA A 412 -3.57 50.05 -0.50
CA ALA A 412 -4.30 49.87 0.76
C ALA A 412 -5.71 49.30 0.52
N SER A 413 -6.46 49.84 -0.44
CA SER A 413 -7.80 49.34 -0.82
C SER A 413 -7.75 47.93 -1.43
N LEU A 414 -6.66 47.58 -2.12
CA LEU A 414 -6.43 46.22 -2.62
C LEU A 414 -6.21 45.24 -1.46
N LEU A 415 -5.36 45.59 -0.48
CA LEU A 415 -5.16 44.77 0.72
C LEU A 415 -6.46 44.58 1.52
N GLU A 416 -7.23 45.65 1.72
CA GLU A 416 -8.54 45.59 2.38
C GLU A 416 -9.55 44.69 1.63
N SER A 417 -9.53 44.70 0.29
CA SER A 417 -10.41 43.83 -0.51
C SER A 417 -9.95 42.37 -0.57
N GLU A 418 -8.64 42.10 -0.64
CA GLU A 418 -8.06 40.74 -0.56
C GLU A 418 -8.42 40.06 0.77
N GLU A 419 -8.21 40.73 1.90
CA GLU A 419 -8.53 40.21 3.24
C GLU A 419 -10.05 40.03 3.42
N LYS A 420 -10.88 40.95 2.93
CA LYS A 420 -12.35 40.83 3.00
C LYS A 420 -12.87 39.65 2.16
N SER A 421 -12.39 39.48 0.93
CA SER A 421 -12.76 38.33 0.09
C SER A 421 -12.29 37.01 0.71
N TRP A 422 -11.12 36.99 1.33
CA TRP A 422 -10.62 35.80 2.02
C TRP A 422 -11.47 35.43 3.25
N ILE A 423 -11.80 36.39 4.15
CA ILE A 423 -12.71 36.15 5.28
C ILE A 423 -14.06 35.60 4.82
N ILE A 424 -14.67 36.19 3.79
CA ILE A 424 -15.96 35.74 3.26
C ILE A 424 -15.86 34.31 2.70
N SER A 425 -14.73 33.95 2.07
CA SER A 425 -14.51 32.58 1.59
C SER A 425 -14.28 31.54 2.70
N ARG A 426 -13.89 31.96 3.91
CA ARG A 426 -13.50 31.06 5.01
C ARG A 426 -14.52 30.93 6.13
N ILE A 427 -15.25 31.99 6.44
CA ILE A 427 -16.30 32.04 7.48
C ILE A 427 -17.57 32.76 7.00
N GLY A 428 -17.87 32.74 5.70
CA GLY A 428 -19.10 33.33 5.15
C GLY A 428 -20.37 32.69 5.71
N LEU A 429 -21.33 33.51 6.12
CA LEU A 429 -22.64 33.09 6.63
C LEU A 429 -23.61 32.84 5.45
N ILE A 430 -24.22 31.66 5.41
CA ILE A 430 -25.18 31.22 4.37
C ILE A 430 -26.50 30.87 5.07
N PRO A 431 -27.61 31.62 4.86
CA PRO A 431 -28.89 31.34 5.51
C PRO A 431 -29.45 29.95 5.18
N ASP A 432 -29.67 29.68 3.90
CA ASP A 432 -30.36 28.50 3.39
C ASP A 432 -29.38 27.40 2.98
N PHE A 433 -28.54 26.95 3.92
CA PHE A 433 -27.50 25.95 3.66
C PHE A 433 -28.04 24.50 3.65
N GLU A 434 -27.48 23.67 2.77
CA GLU A 434 -27.75 22.23 2.70
C GLU A 434 -26.99 21.44 3.79
N GLU A 435 -27.45 20.24 4.13
CA GLU A 435 -26.84 19.39 5.19
C GLU A 435 -25.34 19.13 4.97
N THR A 436 -24.87 19.15 3.72
CA THR A 436 -23.46 19.00 3.32
C THR A 436 -22.55 20.13 3.81
N ALA A 437 -23.10 21.32 4.07
CA ALA A 437 -22.37 22.50 4.54
C ALA A 437 -22.53 22.75 6.05
N PHE A 438 -23.12 21.80 6.79
CA PHE A 438 -23.46 21.96 8.21
C PHE A 438 -22.27 22.30 9.11
N ASP A 439 -21.17 21.54 9.03
CA ASP A 439 -20.02 21.80 9.91
C ASP A 439 -19.28 23.10 9.56
N ASP A 440 -19.26 23.51 8.28
CA ASP A 440 -18.71 24.79 7.84
C ASP A 440 -19.54 25.97 8.38
N GLN A 441 -20.87 25.92 8.29
CA GLN A 441 -21.76 26.97 8.82
C GLN A 441 -21.82 26.98 10.36
N LYS A 442 -21.60 25.83 11.00
CA LYS A 442 -21.43 25.69 12.45
C LYS A 442 -20.10 26.31 12.93
N TYR A 443 -19.02 26.17 12.17
CA TYR A 443 -17.77 26.89 12.40
C TYR A 443 -17.94 28.40 12.17
N ALA A 444 -18.47 28.80 11.00
CA ALA A 444 -18.67 30.20 10.63
C ALA A 444 -19.57 30.97 11.62
N SER A 445 -20.71 30.42 12.01
CA SER A 445 -21.62 31.06 12.98
C SER A 445 -21.00 31.20 14.37
N CYS A 446 -20.13 30.27 14.80
CA CYS A 446 -19.39 30.39 16.06
C CYS A 446 -18.19 31.34 15.96
N ALA A 447 -17.54 31.45 14.80
CA ALA A 447 -16.56 32.49 14.53
C ALA A 447 -17.21 33.88 14.62
N TRP A 448 -18.36 34.10 13.96
CA TRP A 448 -19.06 35.39 14.02
C TRP A 448 -19.67 35.71 15.40
N LYS A 449 -20.08 34.71 16.20
CA LYS A 449 -20.42 34.93 17.62
C LYS A 449 -19.24 35.49 18.41
N LEU A 450 -18.04 34.94 18.23
CA LEU A 450 -16.81 35.41 18.87
C LEU A 450 -16.41 36.80 18.36
N ILE A 451 -16.40 37.02 17.05
CA ILE A 451 -16.08 38.30 16.42
C ILE A 451 -17.05 39.40 16.91
N ARG A 452 -18.36 39.12 16.97
CA ARG A 452 -19.37 40.04 17.52
C ARG A 452 -19.08 40.41 18.97
N ALA A 453 -18.64 39.46 19.80
CA ALA A 453 -18.26 39.74 21.19
C ALA A 453 -16.98 40.58 21.30
N LEU A 454 -15.96 40.28 20.48
CA LEU A 454 -14.73 41.09 20.40
C LEU A 454 -15.04 42.54 19.98
N VAL A 455 -15.85 42.74 18.94
CA VAL A 455 -16.26 44.06 18.44
C VAL A 455 -17.07 44.86 19.47
N LYS A 456 -17.92 44.18 20.27
CA LYS A 456 -18.74 44.79 21.32
C LYS A 456 -18.00 44.95 22.67
N SER A 457 -16.73 44.54 22.78
CA SER A 457 -15.86 44.77 23.96
C SER A 457 -15.11 46.11 23.90
N GLU A 458 -14.89 46.75 25.06
CA GLU A 458 -14.26 48.09 25.13
C GLU A 458 -12.83 48.12 24.59
N GLU A 459 -12.00 47.13 24.92
CA GLU A 459 -10.60 47.03 24.49
C GLU A 459 -10.41 46.20 23.20
N LYS A 460 -11.50 45.84 22.51
CA LYS A 460 -11.51 45.03 21.26
C LYS A 460 -10.78 43.69 21.35
N LYS A 461 -10.72 43.14 22.56
CA LYS A 461 -10.09 41.88 22.94
C LYS A 461 -10.85 41.26 24.11
N LEU A 462 -10.79 39.93 24.24
CA LEU A 462 -11.43 39.19 25.33
C LEU A 462 -10.50 38.09 25.88
N PRO A 463 -10.52 37.75 27.17
CA PRO A 463 -9.73 36.64 27.71
C PRO A 463 -10.08 35.31 27.02
N VAL A 464 -9.08 34.46 26.72
CA VAL A 464 -9.28 33.16 26.05
C VAL A 464 -10.34 32.28 26.75
N ASN A 465 -10.47 32.37 28.08
CA ASN A 465 -11.49 31.62 28.83
C ASN A 465 -12.93 32.08 28.54
N GLU A 466 -13.14 33.38 28.32
CA GLU A 466 -14.45 33.93 27.94
C GLU A 466 -14.77 33.57 26.49
N CYS A 467 -13.77 33.65 25.61
CA CYS A 467 -13.88 33.22 24.21
C CYS A 467 -14.32 31.75 24.13
N ARG A 468 -13.76 30.87 24.97
CA ARG A 468 -14.13 29.43 25.05
C ARG A 468 -15.58 29.20 25.49
N ILE A 469 -16.16 30.12 26.27
CA ILE A 469 -17.58 30.09 26.65
C ILE A 469 -18.46 30.56 25.47
N ILE A 470 -18.03 31.61 24.75
CA ILE A 470 -18.75 32.17 23.60
C ILE A 470 -18.78 31.20 22.40
N THR A 471 -17.67 30.50 22.11
CA THR A 471 -17.63 29.50 21.05
C THR A 471 -18.25 28.16 21.45
N GLY A 472 -18.32 27.84 22.75
CA GLY A 472 -18.82 26.55 23.27
C GLY A 472 -17.92 25.34 22.99
N ASN A 473 -16.91 25.47 22.12
CA ASN A 473 -15.93 24.45 21.78
C ASN A 473 -14.52 25.08 21.77
N PRO A 474 -13.58 24.61 22.61
CA PRO A 474 -12.19 25.10 22.62
C PRO A 474 -11.48 25.00 21.27
N LYS A 475 -11.73 23.93 20.50
CA LYS A 475 -11.04 23.68 19.22
C LYS A 475 -11.28 24.78 18.17
N TRP A 476 -12.43 25.46 18.20
CA TRP A 476 -12.71 26.51 17.23
C TRP A 476 -11.85 27.76 17.43
N ILE A 477 -11.32 28.00 18.63
CA ILE A 477 -10.36 29.11 18.86
C ILE A 477 -8.98 28.72 18.33
N GLU A 478 -8.58 27.48 18.55
CA GLU A 478 -7.32 26.91 18.02
C GLU A 478 -7.33 26.93 16.47
N MET A 479 -8.47 26.57 15.84
CA MET A 479 -8.66 26.70 14.38
C MET A 479 -8.64 28.15 13.87
N LEU A 480 -9.24 29.10 14.60
CA LEU A 480 -9.29 30.51 14.19
C LEU A 480 -7.92 31.22 14.33
N ASP A 481 -7.08 30.81 15.29
CA ASP A 481 -5.70 31.28 15.45
C ASP A 481 -4.81 30.70 14.34
N HIS A 482 -4.89 29.37 14.10
CA HIS A 482 -4.23 28.70 12.98
C HIS A 482 -4.61 29.29 11.62
N ASP A 483 -5.89 29.60 11.39
CA ASP A 483 -6.36 30.24 10.16
C ASP A 483 -5.87 31.70 10.02
N ASN A 484 -5.32 32.32 11.07
CA ASN A 484 -4.92 33.73 11.17
C ASN A 484 -6.11 34.72 11.14
N ILE A 485 -7.29 34.30 11.61
CA ILE A 485 -8.48 35.17 11.73
C ILE A 485 -8.45 35.95 13.05
N ILE A 486 -7.98 35.29 14.11
CA ILE A 486 -7.70 35.89 15.42
C ILE A 486 -6.23 35.68 15.80
N MET A 487 -5.78 36.35 16.86
CA MET A 487 -4.50 36.03 17.51
C MET A 487 -4.62 36.06 19.04
N ILE A 488 -3.82 35.23 19.72
CA ILE A 488 -3.71 35.19 21.19
C ILE A 488 -2.48 35.98 21.70
N ASP A 489 -2.72 37.04 22.47
CA ASP A 489 -1.67 37.96 22.93
C ASP A 489 -0.81 37.43 24.11
N ASP A 490 0.18 38.22 24.53
CA ASP A 490 1.12 37.93 25.63
C ASP A 490 0.44 37.83 27.02
N HIS A 491 -0.85 38.13 27.10
CA HIS A 491 -1.66 38.10 28.33
C HIS A 491 -2.80 37.07 28.24
N ASN A 492 -2.85 36.28 27.16
CA ASN A 492 -3.91 35.32 26.83
C ASN A 492 -5.28 35.97 26.56
N ASN A 493 -5.30 37.14 25.92
CA ASN A 493 -6.49 37.69 25.29
C ASN A 493 -6.53 37.34 23.80
N VAL A 494 -7.70 36.98 23.29
CA VAL A 494 -8.01 36.91 21.87
C VAL A 494 -8.32 38.31 21.36
N LYS A 495 -7.81 38.65 20.17
CA LYS A 495 -8.22 39.82 19.37
C LYS A 495 -8.14 39.46 17.87
N ALA A 496 -8.53 40.37 16.98
CA ALA A 496 -8.28 40.21 15.55
C ALA A 496 -6.77 40.12 15.26
N ASP A 497 -6.36 39.30 14.28
CA ASP A 497 -4.95 39.15 13.90
C ASP A 497 -4.33 40.49 13.43
N SER A 498 -4.92 41.12 12.42
CA SER A 498 -4.44 42.39 11.87
C SER A 498 -5.45 43.53 11.99
N LYS A 499 -4.97 44.77 11.85
CA LYS A 499 -5.81 45.98 11.86
C LYS A 499 -6.85 45.99 10.73
N ILE A 500 -6.52 45.41 9.57
CA ILE A 500 -7.48 45.23 8.46
C ILE A 500 -8.62 44.31 8.92
N LEU A 501 -8.32 43.18 9.58
CA LEU A 501 -9.36 42.27 10.06
C LEU A 501 -10.23 42.93 11.15
N GLN A 502 -9.64 43.70 12.06
CA GLN A 502 -10.41 44.49 13.05
C GLN A 502 -11.39 45.44 12.35
N ASN A 503 -10.94 46.16 11.32
CA ASN A 503 -11.79 47.08 10.56
C ASN A 503 -12.92 46.35 9.83
N ILE A 504 -12.64 45.21 9.19
CA ILE A 504 -13.65 44.37 8.55
C ILE A 504 -14.67 43.88 9.57
N PHE A 505 -14.23 43.35 10.72
CA PHE A 505 -15.11 42.91 11.80
C PHE A 505 -16.01 44.04 12.30
N GLU A 506 -15.47 45.25 12.46
CA GLU A 506 -16.26 46.42 12.88
C GLU A 506 -17.25 46.90 11.80
N VAL A 507 -16.95 46.73 10.51
CA VAL A 507 -17.89 47.04 9.42
C VAL A 507 -19.00 45.99 9.33
N GLU A 508 -18.67 44.69 9.28
CA GLU A 508 -19.70 43.64 9.11
C GLU A 508 -20.61 43.53 10.34
N VAL A 509 -20.07 43.56 11.56
CA VAL A 509 -20.87 43.41 12.80
C VAL A 509 -21.83 44.57 13.05
N ASN A 510 -21.51 45.77 12.55
CA ASN A 510 -22.38 46.95 12.64
C ASN A 510 -23.21 47.19 11.36
N SER A 511 -23.20 46.26 10.40
CA SER A 511 -24.01 46.38 9.17
C SER A 511 -25.49 46.08 9.42
N GLU A 512 -26.36 46.74 8.66
CA GLU A 512 -27.82 46.59 8.78
C GLU A 512 -28.24 45.17 8.38
N GLY A 513 -28.87 44.46 9.31
CA GLY A 513 -29.27 43.06 9.14
C GLY A 513 -28.25 42.00 9.58
N PHE A 514 -27.05 42.37 10.08
CA PHE A 514 -26.05 41.39 10.53
C PHE A 514 -26.53 40.50 11.70
N ASP A 515 -27.10 41.10 12.75
CA ASP A 515 -27.56 40.34 13.92
C ASP A 515 -28.75 39.42 13.56
N ASP A 516 -29.57 39.78 12.56
CA ASP A 516 -30.65 38.94 12.01
C ASP A 516 -30.08 37.79 11.16
N LEU A 517 -29.15 38.09 10.24
CA LEU A 517 -28.45 37.09 9.42
C LEU A 517 -27.76 36.04 10.29
N LEU A 518 -27.08 36.47 11.35
CA LEU A 518 -26.44 35.57 12.30
C LEU A 518 -27.46 34.75 13.09
N SER A 519 -28.63 35.30 13.46
CA SER A 519 -29.70 34.53 14.11
C SER A 519 -30.24 33.44 13.17
N ASN A 520 -30.61 33.81 11.94
CA ASN A 520 -31.14 32.87 10.93
C ASN A 520 -30.21 31.68 10.70
N VAL A 521 -28.89 31.90 10.52
CA VAL A 521 -27.91 30.81 10.37
C VAL A 521 -27.80 29.98 11.64
N CYS A 522 -27.83 30.59 12.82
CA CYS A 522 -27.80 29.84 14.08
C CYS A 522 -29.05 28.97 14.28
N GLU A 523 -30.22 29.49 13.94
CA GLU A 523 -31.49 28.78 14.01
C GLU A 523 -31.51 27.62 13.01
N ARG A 524 -31.01 27.82 11.77
CA ARG A 524 -30.86 26.73 10.79
C ARG A 524 -29.82 25.68 11.19
N VAL A 525 -28.70 26.06 11.81
CA VAL A 525 -27.75 25.12 12.43
C VAL A 525 -28.42 24.33 13.56
N GLU A 526 -29.22 24.97 14.41
CA GLU A 526 -29.98 24.25 15.43
C GLU A 526 -31.07 23.34 14.83
N GLU A 527 -31.73 23.73 13.73
CA GLU A 527 -32.68 22.88 13.02
C GLU A 527 -32.01 21.62 12.48
N VAL A 528 -30.90 21.75 11.74
CA VAL A 528 -30.18 20.59 11.17
C VAL A 528 -29.62 19.68 12.27
N ASP A 529 -29.12 20.25 13.37
CA ASP A 529 -28.67 19.50 14.56
C ASP A 529 -29.84 18.76 15.26
N LYS A 530 -31.03 19.37 15.30
CA LYS A 530 -32.28 18.74 15.78
C LYS A 530 -32.78 17.68 14.79
N GLU A 531 -32.70 17.90 13.49
CA GLU A 531 -33.09 16.95 12.44
C GLU A 531 -32.20 15.70 12.47
N GLN A 532 -30.87 15.87 12.50
CA GLN A 532 -29.91 14.77 12.61
C GLN A 532 -30.18 13.94 13.88
N ARG A 533 -30.25 14.58 15.06
CA ARG A 533 -30.62 13.89 16.30
C ARG A 533 -32.01 13.27 16.27
N THR A 534 -32.97 13.84 15.54
CA THR A 534 -34.31 13.27 15.39
C THR A 534 -34.30 12.06 14.46
N ARG A 535 -33.44 12.05 13.42
CA ARG A 535 -33.22 10.86 12.58
C ARG A 535 -32.55 9.75 13.40
N GLU A 536 -31.51 10.06 14.18
CA GLU A 536 -30.89 9.14 15.16
C GLU A 536 -31.91 8.62 16.18
N LEU A 537 -32.73 9.49 16.79
CA LEU A 537 -33.75 9.11 17.76
C LEU A 537 -34.94 8.35 17.14
N ILE A 538 -35.27 8.55 15.87
CA ILE A 538 -36.27 7.74 15.14
C ILE A 538 -35.68 6.37 14.79
N TRP A 539 -34.39 6.29 14.48
CA TRP A 539 -33.69 5.04 14.23
C TRP A 539 -33.58 4.23 15.54
N SER A 540 -33.15 4.86 16.64
CA SER A 540 -33.19 4.30 18.00
C SER A 540 -34.61 3.87 18.38
N ARG A 541 -35.63 4.73 18.23
CA ARG A 541 -37.01 4.38 18.60
C ARG A 541 -37.62 3.26 17.77
N LYS A 542 -37.20 3.08 16.51
CA LYS A 542 -37.59 1.89 15.73
C LYS A 542 -37.01 0.62 16.35
N ASN A 543 -35.76 0.65 16.80
CA ASN A 543 -35.13 -0.46 17.50
C ASN A 543 -35.77 -0.67 18.90
N ASP A 544 -36.12 0.40 19.62
CA ASP A 544 -36.77 0.34 20.94
C ASP A 544 -38.21 -0.22 20.88
N GLN A 545 -39.01 0.12 19.87
CA GLN A 545 -40.38 -0.43 19.72
C GLN A 545 -40.40 -1.92 19.37
N VAL A 546 -39.32 -2.44 18.76
CA VAL A 546 -39.10 -3.89 18.60
C VAL A 546 -38.80 -4.55 19.96
N GLN A 547 -38.21 -3.84 20.93
CA GLN A 547 -37.97 -4.36 22.28
C GLN A 547 -39.21 -4.30 23.19
N GLU A 548 -39.99 -3.21 23.21
CA GLU A 548 -41.17 -3.10 24.09
C GLU A 548 -42.21 -4.20 23.83
N THR A 549 -42.43 -4.57 22.56
CA THR A 549 -43.33 -5.67 22.19
C THR A 549 -42.79 -7.05 22.60
N GLN A 550 -41.48 -7.23 22.74
CA GLN A 550 -40.88 -8.45 23.29
C GLN A 550 -40.96 -8.50 24.83
N PHE A 551 -40.82 -7.36 25.53
CA PHE A 551 -40.89 -7.32 27.01
C PHE A 551 -42.26 -7.75 27.57
N ALA A 552 -43.35 -7.46 26.86
CA ALA A 552 -44.68 -7.97 27.20
C ALA A 552 -44.74 -9.51 27.16
N PHE A 553 -44.10 -10.15 26.17
CA PHE A 553 -43.99 -11.60 26.07
C PHE A 553 -43.03 -12.20 27.11
N PHE A 554 -41.95 -11.49 27.45
CA PHE A 554 -40.98 -11.95 28.45
C PHE A 554 -41.58 -12.01 29.86
N SER A 555 -42.40 -11.02 30.20
CA SER A 555 -43.11 -10.93 31.48
C SER A 555 -44.06 -12.11 31.73
N LEU A 556 -44.73 -12.62 30.70
CA LEU A 556 -45.61 -13.79 30.80
C LEU A 556 -44.85 -15.11 31.01
N LYS A 557 -43.62 -15.22 30.48
CA LYS A 557 -42.77 -16.42 30.61
C LYS A 557 -42.21 -16.64 32.01
N LEU A 558 -42.08 -15.59 32.82
CA LEU A 558 -41.55 -15.68 34.19
C LEU A 558 -42.55 -16.31 35.19
N PHE A 559 -43.85 -16.28 34.91
CA PHE A 559 -44.88 -16.74 35.85
C PHE A 559 -45.15 -18.25 35.83
N PHE A 560 -44.60 -19.00 34.86
CA PHE A 560 -44.87 -20.43 34.65
C PHE A 560 -43.67 -21.35 34.91
N LYS A 561 -42.64 -20.87 35.62
CA LYS A 561 -41.38 -21.63 35.79
C LYS A 561 -41.37 -22.63 36.96
N ASP A 562 -42.36 -22.58 37.85
CA ASP A 562 -42.55 -23.52 38.97
C ASP A 562 -43.76 -24.43 38.77
N LEU A 563 -43.56 -25.60 38.13
CA LEU A 563 -44.37 -26.80 38.36
C LEU A 563 -43.63 -28.06 37.87
N ASN A 564 -43.80 -29.16 38.59
CA ASN A 564 -42.79 -30.22 38.66
C ASN A 564 -42.98 -31.38 37.66
N SER A 565 -41.95 -32.20 37.47
CA SER A 565 -41.85 -33.25 36.46
C SER A 565 -42.93 -34.35 36.61
N LYS A 566 -43.77 -34.51 35.57
CA LYS A 566 -44.45 -35.78 35.22
C LYS A 566 -45.15 -35.85 33.85
N VAL A 567 -45.33 -34.73 33.14
CA VAL A 567 -46.13 -34.67 31.89
C VAL A 567 -45.31 -34.89 30.60
N ILE A 568 -43.97 -34.77 30.67
CA ILE A 568 -43.06 -34.77 29.50
C ILE A 568 -43.24 -36.00 28.58
N ASN A 569 -43.48 -37.19 29.14
CA ASN A 569 -43.59 -38.44 28.37
C ASN A 569 -44.92 -38.63 27.60
N LYS A 570 -45.80 -37.62 27.52
CA LYS A 570 -47.01 -37.67 26.68
C LYS A 570 -47.05 -36.64 25.53
N ALA A 571 -46.18 -35.64 25.52
CA ALA A 571 -46.16 -34.60 24.48
C ALA A 571 -45.40 -35.01 23.19
N ILE A 572 -44.61 -36.09 23.24
CA ILE A 572 -43.67 -36.49 22.17
C ILE A 572 -44.38 -37.13 20.95
N LEU A 573 -45.68 -37.47 21.03
CA LEU A 573 -46.40 -38.17 19.96
C LEU A 573 -47.32 -37.29 19.08
N ASP A 574 -47.80 -36.14 19.57
CA ASP A 574 -48.94 -35.42 18.97
C ASP A 574 -48.58 -34.12 18.23
N PHE A 575 -47.29 -33.80 18.02
CA PHE A 575 -46.87 -32.59 17.28
C PHE A 575 -46.46 -32.85 15.82
N ARG A 576 -47.19 -33.72 15.13
CA ARG A 576 -47.34 -33.65 13.66
C ARG A 576 -48.35 -32.53 13.33
N TYR A 577 -48.21 -31.93 12.14
CA TYR A 577 -49.02 -30.77 11.67
C TYR A 577 -48.81 -29.42 12.39
N LYS A 578 -47.58 -28.90 12.34
CA LYS A 578 -47.31 -27.46 12.05
C LYS A 578 -45.84 -27.24 11.68
N LYS A 579 -45.49 -27.53 10.42
CA LYS A 579 -44.14 -27.33 9.86
C LYS A 579 -44.17 -26.58 8.52
N PHE A 580 -44.76 -25.39 8.55
CA PHE A 580 -44.67 -24.37 7.49
C PHE A 580 -44.37 -23.03 8.18
N GLY A 581 -43.35 -22.30 7.69
CA GLY A 581 -42.97 -20.98 8.23
C GLY A 581 -41.56 -20.85 8.82
N PHE A 582 -40.84 -21.95 9.11
CA PHE A 582 -39.49 -21.90 9.72
C PHE A 582 -38.34 -22.34 8.78
N VAL A 583 -38.60 -22.38 7.48
CA VAL A 583 -37.61 -22.75 6.44
C VAL A 583 -37.22 -21.54 5.56
N PHE A 584 -37.99 -20.46 5.62
CA PHE A 584 -38.00 -19.40 4.60
C PHE A 584 -36.94 -18.29 4.81
N LEU A 585 -36.20 -18.29 5.92
CA LEU A 585 -35.26 -17.20 6.26
C LEU A 585 -33.78 -17.49 5.95
N LEU A 586 -33.42 -18.69 5.51
CA LEU A 586 -32.02 -19.10 5.27
C LEU A 586 -31.45 -18.61 3.92
N ASN A 587 -32.29 -18.22 2.97
CA ASN A 587 -31.90 -17.98 1.57
C ASN A 587 -31.21 -16.62 1.30
N LEU A 588 -30.83 -15.86 2.34
CA LEU A 588 -30.19 -14.54 2.19
C LEU A 588 -28.66 -14.55 2.23
N THR A 589 -28.01 -15.72 2.26
CA THR A 589 -26.55 -15.84 2.14
C THR A 589 -26.14 -16.73 0.96
N MET A 590 -25.73 -16.11 -0.16
CA MET A 590 -24.90 -16.83 -1.14
C MET A 590 -23.54 -17.10 -0.49
N GLY A 591 -23.34 -18.31 0.02
CA GLY A 591 -22.09 -18.70 0.68
C GLY A 591 -22.22 -19.86 1.66
N LEU A 592 -23.41 -20.12 2.21
CA LEU A 592 -23.65 -21.39 2.90
C LEU A 592 -24.02 -22.47 1.88
N LEU A 593 -23.28 -23.59 1.93
CA LEU A 593 -23.65 -24.79 1.20
C LEU A 593 -24.92 -25.37 1.85
N SER A 594 -25.97 -25.59 1.05
CA SER A 594 -27.22 -26.14 1.55
C SER A 594 -27.04 -27.62 1.96
N LEU A 595 -27.45 -27.94 3.19
CA LEU A 595 -27.52 -29.30 3.69
C LEU A 595 -28.73 -30.00 3.06
N GLY A 596 -28.46 -30.87 2.09
CA GLY A 596 -29.45 -31.74 1.44
C GLY A 596 -28.88 -33.12 1.12
N THR A 597 -29.71 -33.98 0.54
CA THR A 597 -29.38 -35.35 0.14
C THR A 597 -28.89 -35.35 -1.32
N PRO A 598 -27.56 -35.45 -1.59
CA PRO A 598 -27.06 -35.43 -2.95
C PRO A 598 -27.38 -36.73 -3.70
N LEU A 599 -27.72 -36.62 -4.98
CA LEU A 599 -27.97 -37.76 -5.86
C LEU A 599 -26.66 -38.33 -6.43
N PRO A 600 -26.44 -39.66 -6.35
CA PRO A 600 -25.40 -40.33 -7.12
C PRO A 600 -25.62 -40.16 -8.63
N TRP A 601 -24.56 -40.16 -9.44
CA TRP A 601 -24.62 -39.95 -10.90
C TRP A 601 -25.70 -40.77 -11.62
N GLU A 602 -25.87 -42.05 -11.27
CA GLU A 602 -26.87 -42.93 -11.89
C GLU A 602 -28.32 -42.47 -11.70
N GLU A 603 -28.60 -41.72 -10.64
CA GLU A 603 -29.89 -41.08 -10.35
C GLU A 603 -29.91 -39.64 -10.92
N ALA A 604 -28.85 -38.87 -10.66
CA ALA A 604 -28.74 -37.46 -11.04
C ALA A 604 -28.87 -37.22 -12.56
N LYS A 605 -28.26 -38.07 -13.38
CA LYS A 605 -28.28 -37.95 -14.85
C LYS A 605 -29.69 -37.93 -15.45
N ASN A 606 -30.66 -38.61 -14.80
CA ASN A 606 -32.04 -38.67 -15.29
C ASN A 606 -32.81 -37.35 -15.09
N TYR A 607 -32.28 -36.45 -14.26
CA TYR A 607 -32.82 -35.11 -14.02
C TYR A 607 -32.06 -34.01 -14.78
N ALA A 608 -31.03 -34.35 -15.57
CA ALA A 608 -30.17 -33.36 -16.21
C ALA A 608 -30.94 -32.34 -17.07
N ASP A 609 -31.88 -32.81 -17.89
CA ASP A 609 -32.70 -31.94 -18.74
C ASP A 609 -33.78 -31.17 -17.97
N TYR A 610 -34.27 -31.70 -16.85
CA TYR A 610 -35.16 -30.97 -15.94
C TYR A 610 -34.43 -29.77 -15.31
N ILE A 611 -33.22 -29.98 -14.80
CA ILE A 611 -32.36 -28.91 -14.25
C ILE A 611 -32.02 -27.89 -15.34
N ARG A 612 -31.71 -28.32 -16.57
CA ARG A 612 -31.49 -27.39 -17.71
C ARG A 612 -32.73 -26.55 -18.00
N GLN A 613 -33.90 -27.18 -18.19
CA GLN A 613 -35.14 -26.48 -18.52
C GLN A 613 -35.57 -25.48 -17.44
N HIS A 614 -35.47 -25.84 -16.16
CA HIS A 614 -35.82 -24.92 -15.07
C HIS A 614 -34.74 -23.86 -14.79
N GLY A 615 -33.45 -24.20 -14.92
CA GLY A 615 -32.38 -23.21 -14.82
C GLY A 615 -32.49 -22.09 -15.86
N ILE A 616 -32.95 -22.40 -17.07
CA ILE A 616 -33.24 -21.39 -18.09
C ILE A 616 -34.47 -20.53 -17.73
N LYS A 617 -35.54 -21.09 -17.15
CA LYS A 617 -36.67 -20.29 -16.62
C LYS A 617 -36.22 -19.34 -15.51
N GLN A 618 -35.43 -19.83 -14.56
CA GLN A 618 -34.87 -19.05 -13.45
C GLN A 618 -34.01 -17.89 -13.98
N PHE A 619 -33.15 -18.15 -14.97
CA PHE A 619 -32.36 -17.11 -15.63
C PHE A 619 -33.22 -16.07 -16.35
N LEU A 620 -34.23 -16.49 -17.11
CA LEU A 620 -35.18 -15.59 -17.78
C LEU A 620 -35.91 -14.69 -16.77
N TRP A 621 -36.38 -15.25 -15.64
CA TRP A 621 -37.00 -14.47 -14.57
C TRP A 621 -36.04 -13.44 -13.96
N ILE A 622 -34.80 -13.83 -13.66
CA ILE A 622 -33.76 -12.90 -13.15
C ILE A 622 -33.49 -11.78 -14.16
N TYR A 623 -33.33 -12.13 -15.45
CA TYR A 623 -33.11 -11.18 -16.53
C TYR A 623 -34.28 -10.20 -16.67
N HIS A 624 -35.50 -10.67 -16.86
CA HIS A 624 -36.68 -9.80 -17.00
C HIS A 624 -36.94 -8.90 -15.78
N LYS A 625 -36.64 -9.38 -14.58
CA LYS A 625 -36.86 -8.65 -13.31
C LYS A 625 -35.78 -7.58 -13.05
N LEU A 626 -34.60 -7.68 -13.67
CA LEU A 626 -33.40 -6.92 -13.28
C LEU A 626 -32.55 -6.34 -14.42
N LYS A 627 -32.84 -6.60 -15.70
CA LYS A 627 -32.08 -6.07 -16.85
C LYS A 627 -32.07 -4.53 -16.90
N ASP A 628 -33.23 -3.90 -16.66
CA ASP A 628 -33.42 -2.45 -16.75
C ASP A 628 -32.99 -1.72 -15.46
N LYS A 629 -32.51 -2.43 -14.45
CA LYS A 629 -32.11 -1.83 -13.16
C LYS A 629 -30.68 -1.32 -13.21
N ARG A 630 -30.50 -0.08 -12.73
CA ARG A 630 -29.19 0.53 -12.49
C ARG A 630 -28.83 0.53 -11.00
N LYS A 631 -27.54 0.65 -10.73
CA LYS A 631 -26.92 0.82 -9.41
C LYS A 631 -25.94 1.99 -9.50
N ASP A 632 -25.92 2.81 -8.45
CA ASP A 632 -25.18 4.08 -8.45
C ASP A 632 -23.70 3.92 -8.03
N CYS A 633 -23.33 2.74 -7.50
CA CYS A 633 -22.02 2.46 -6.92
C CYS A 633 -21.40 1.18 -7.49
N LEU A 634 -20.16 1.29 -7.98
CA LEU A 634 -19.24 0.15 -8.12
C LEU A 634 -18.96 -0.41 -6.73
N LEU A 635 -19.37 -1.65 -6.47
CA LEU A 635 -18.97 -2.44 -5.30
C LEU A 635 -18.08 -3.57 -5.76
N TRP A 636 -17.12 -3.99 -4.94
CA TRP A 636 -16.22 -5.09 -5.30
C TRP A 636 -15.66 -5.81 -4.07
N GLY A 637 -15.03 -6.97 -4.25
CA GLY A 637 -14.40 -7.73 -3.16
C GLY A 637 -13.37 -8.72 -3.67
N ASP A 638 -12.42 -9.07 -2.80
CA ASP A 638 -11.43 -10.12 -3.06
C ASP A 638 -11.78 -11.41 -2.30
N GLU A 639 -11.46 -12.53 -2.93
CA GLU A 639 -11.62 -13.88 -2.42
C GLU A 639 -10.20 -14.49 -2.33
N VAL A 640 -9.77 -14.82 -1.10
CA VAL A 640 -8.42 -15.35 -0.81
C VAL A 640 -8.52 -16.73 -0.16
N GLU A 641 -7.85 -17.69 -0.80
CA GLU A 641 -7.80 -19.08 -0.36
C GLU A 641 -6.48 -19.38 0.38
N TYR A 642 -6.58 -20.02 1.55
CA TYR A 642 -5.48 -20.37 2.44
C TYR A 642 -5.40 -21.89 2.64
N MET A 643 -4.19 -22.44 2.72
CA MET A 643 -3.94 -23.81 3.20
C MET A 643 -3.54 -23.78 4.68
N VAL A 644 -4.16 -24.64 5.50
CA VAL A 644 -3.77 -24.85 6.90
C VAL A 644 -2.61 -25.85 6.95
N ILE A 645 -1.40 -25.36 7.22
CA ILE A 645 -0.18 -26.18 7.23
C ILE A 645 0.27 -26.43 8.67
N ALA A 646 0.31 -27.69 9.07
CA ALA A 646 0.90 -28.16 10.31
C ALA A 646 2.40 -28.45 10.11
N PHE A 647 3.24 -27.83 10.92
CA PHE A 647 4.68 -28.09 10.98
C PHE A 647 5.03 -29.11 12.06
N ASP A 648 5.98 -29.97 11.73
CA ASP A 648 6.53 -31.04 12.57
C ASP A 648 8.05 -30.82 12.62
N GLU A 649 8.50 -30.01 13.58
CA GLU A 649 9.90 -29.56 13.67
C GLU A 649 10.86 -30.71 13.98
N GLU A 650 10.40 -31.72 14.75
CA GLU A 650 11.19 -32.90 15.12
C GLU A 650 11.53 -33.75 13.89
N ASN A 651 10.53 -34.06 13.07
CA ASN A 651 10.70 -34.85 11.84
C ASN A 651 11.04 -33.97 10.62
N LYS A 652 11.12 -32.64 10.79
CA LYS A 652 11.31 -31.62 9.73
C LYS A 652 10.33 -31.78 8.58
N ASN A 653 9.07 -32.04 8.91
CA ASN A 653 8.00 -32.30 7.95
C ASN A 653 6.94 -31.18 7.97
N ALA A 654 6.31 -30.94 6.84
CA ALA A 654 5.17 -30.03 6.70
C ALA A 654 3.99 -30.83 6.14
N LYS A 655 2.82 -30.66 6.74
CA LYS A 655 1.63 -31.49 6.52
C LYS A 655 0.40 -30.58 6.34
N LEU A 656 -0.58 -30.99 5.54
CA LEU A 656 -1.87 -30.31 5.49
C LEU A 656 -2.72 -30.75 6.69
N SER A 657 -3.19 -29.81 7.50
CA SER A 657 -4.06 -30.11 8.65
C SER A 657 -5.51 -30.25 8.21
N LEU A 658 -6.12 -31.40 8.47
CA LEU A 658 -7.50 -31.71 8.06
C LEU A 658 -8.56 -31.11 9.01
N ARG A 659 -8.21 -30.03 9.72
CA ARG A 659 -9.00 -29.42 10.80
C ARG A 659 -9.84 -28.23 10.37
N LEU A 660 -10.11 -28.07 9.07
CA LEU A 660 -10.94 -27.00 8.51
C LEU A 660 -12.23 -26.78 9.32
N TYR A 661 -12.97 -27.85 9.62
CA TYR A 661 -14.24 -27.75 10.34
C TYR A 661 -14.10 -27.22 11.77
N GLU A 662 -13.07 -27.60 12.51
CA GLU A 662 -12.84 -27.07 13.86
C GLU A 662 -12.55 -25.56 13.83
N ILE A 663 -11.83 -25.10 12.81
CA ILE A 663 -11.41 -23.70 12.65
C ILE A 663 -12.56 -22.85 12.11
N LEU A 664 -13.26 -23.33 11.07
CA LEU A 664 -14.37 -22.65 10.41
C LEU A 664 -15.57 -22.47 11.35
N ASN A 665 -15.87 -23.48 12.17
CA ASN A 665 -16.91 -23.41 13.21
C ASN A 665 -16.63 -22.34 14.28
N GLU A 666 -15.39 -21.89 14.46
CA GLU A 666 -15.06 -20.76 15.34
C GLU A 666 -15.10 -19.42 14.60
N LEU A 667 -14.63 -19.38 13.35
CA LEU A 667 -14.60 -18.19 12.49
C LEU A 667 -16.01 -17.69 12.13
N GLN A 668 -16.94 -18.60 11.81
CA GLN A 668 -18.29 -18.25 11.38
C GLN A 668 -19.21 -17.78 12.51
N LYS A 669 -18.82 -17.89 13.79
CA LYS A 669 -19.67 -17.49 14.93
C LYS A 669 -20.05 -16.01 14.93
N GLU A 670 -19.22 -15.12 14.38
CA GLU A 670 -19.58 -13.71 14.26
C GLU A 670 -20.58 -13.45 13.12
N GLU A 671 -20.49 -14.22 12.02
CA GLU A 671 -21.50 -14.22 10.95
C GLU A 671 -22.84 -14.78 11.46
N GLU A 672 -22.82 -15.92 12.15
CA GLU A 672 -24.00 -16.54 12.76
C GLU A 672 -24.65 -15.64 13.82
N ALA A 673 -23.86 -14.98 14.67
CA ALA A 673 -24.39 -14.07 15.69
C ALA A 673 -25.06 -12.83 15.10
N ALA A 674 -24.53 -12.29 13.99
CA ALA A 674 -25.14 -11.19 13.26
C ALA A 674 -26.43 -11.64 12.54
N LEU A 675 -26.42 -12.80 11.87
CA LEU A 675 -27.60 -13.37 11.22
C LEU A 675 -28.76 -13.63 12.21
N ASN A 676 -28.45 -14.00 13.46
CA ASN A 676 -29.44 -14.23 14.51
C ASN A 676 -29.85 -12.96 15.28
N ASN A 677 -29.27 -11.79 14.98
CA ASN A 677 -29.63 -10.52 15.62
C ASN A 677 -29.63 -9.34 14.62
N PRO A 678 -30.69 -9.21 13.79
CA PRO A 678 -30.77 -8.17 12.75
C PRO A 678 -30.74 -6.72 13.27
N ASP A 679 -31.04 -6.51 14.56
CA ASP A 679 -31.01 -5.19 15.22
C ASP A 679 -29.61 -4.82 15.75
N ALA A 680 -28.61 -5.71 15.60
CA ALA A 680 -27.22 -5.41 15.91
C ALA A 680 -26.55 -4.64 14.76
N ASP A 681 -26.32 -3.34 14.97
CA ASP A 681 -25.65 -2.41 14.05
C ASP A 681 -24.12 -2.67 13.93
N LYS A 682 -23.74 -3.94 13.79
CA LYS A 682 -22.37 -4.42 13.92
C LYS A 682 -21.90 -5.04 12.61
N MET A 683 -21.32 -4.21 11.74
CA MET A 683 -20.72 -4.67 10.47
C MET A 683 -19.69 -5.78 10.71
N ILE A 684 -19.92 -6.92 10.05
CA ILE A 684 -19.00 -8.06 10.02
C ILE A 684 -17.75 -7.65 9.22
N LYS A 685 -16.55 -7.91 9.75
CA LYS A 685 -15.29 -7.49 9.11
C LYS A 685 -14.73 -8.48 8.09
N THR A 686 -15.05 -9.76 8.24
CA THR A 686 -14.58 -10.87 7.40
C THR A 686 -15.66 -11.92 7.26
N SER A 687 -15.83 -12.51 6.09
CA SER A 687 -16.68 -13.68 5.89
C SER A 687 -15.83 -14.89 5.49
N TRP A 688 -16.15 -16.07 6.00
CA TRP A 688 -15.35 -17.28 5.84
C TRP A 688 -16.16 -18.43 5.23
N LYS A 689 -15.58 -19.14 4.27
CA LYS A 689 -16.30 -20.15 3.48
C LYS A 689 -15.49 -21.45 3.36
N PRO A 690 -16.17 -22.61 3.27
CA PRO A 690 -15.53 -23.92 3.09
C PRO A 690 -15.18 -24.16 1.62
N GLU A 691 -13.90 -24.39 1.32
CA GLU A 691 -13.46 -24.83 -0.01
C GLU A 691 -13.27 -26.36 -0.09
N TYR A 692 -12.98 -26.88 -1.28
CA TYR A 692 -12.97 -28.31 -1.61
C TYR A 692 -12.03 -29.15 -0.74
N GLY A 693 -10.85 -28.64 -0.39
CA GLY A 693 -9.91 -29.35 0.48
C GLY A 693 -10.30 -29.24 1.96
N ALA A 694 -10.28 -30.35 2.71
CA ALA A 694 -10.48 -30.36 4.17
C ALA A 694 -9.37 -29.63 4.98
N TYR A 695 -8.43 -29.00 4.28
CA TYR A 695 -7.34 -28.15 4.76
C TYR A 695 -7.43 -26.70 4.22
N MET A 696 -8.47 -26.34 3.45
CA MET A 696 -8.59 -25.04 2.76
C MET A 696 -9.62 -24.13 3.42
N LEU A 697 -9.22 -22.90 3.74
CA LEU A 697 -10.11 -21.82 4.15
C LEU A 697 -10.22 -20.82 2.99
N GLU A 698 -11.44 -20.41 2.62
CA GLU A 698 -11.65 -19.19 1.84
C GLU A 698 -12.06 -18.06 2.80
N GLY A 699 -11.43 -16.89 2.67
CA GLY A 699 -11.75 -15.70 3.46
C GLY A 699 -11.92 -14.47 2.58
N THR A 700 -13.01 -13.73 2.80
CA THR A 700 -13.41 -12.52 2.05
C THR A 700 -13.65 -11.33 3.00
N PRO A 701 -13.68 -10.07 2.54
CA PRO A 701 -14.12 -8.96 3.38
C PRO A 701 -15.61 -9.12 3.75
N GLY A 702 -15.97 -8.86 5.01
CA GLY A 702 -17.32 -9.14 5.54
C GLY A 702 -18.43 -8.23 4.98
N VAL A 703 -18.04 -7.14 4.33
CA VAL A 703 -18.87 -6.31 3.44
C VAL A 703 -18.03 -6.00 2.18
N PRO A 704 -18.63 -5.85 0.99
CA PRO A 704 -17.88 -5.47 -0.20
C PRO A 704 -17.30 -4.06 -0.07
N TYR A 705 -16.11 -3.86 -0.64
CA TYR A 705 -15.45 -2.57 -0.75
C TYR A 705 -16.24 -1.61 -1.65
N GLY A 706 -16.19 -0.32 -1.32
CA GLY A 706 -16.79 0.75 -2.11
C GLY A 706 -15.97 1.16 -3.34
N GLY A 707 -16.50 2.15 -4.06
CA GLY A 707 -15.89 2.74 -5.24
C GLY A 707 -14.87 3.85 -4.96
N THR A 708 -14.60 4.22 -3.71
CA THR A 708 -13.68 5.33 -3.39
C THR A 708 -12.21 4.91 -3.58
N LEU A 709 -11.29 5.82 -3.27
CA LEU A 709 -9.85 5.51 -3.17
C LEU A 709 -9.47 4.96 -1.79
N LYS A 710 -10.16 5.39 -0.72
CA LYS A 710 -9.97 4.87 0.65
C LYS A 710 -10.34 3.38 0.76
N ASP A 711 -11.25 2.91 -0.08
CA ASP A 711 -11.59 1.49 -0.22
C ASP A 711 -10.39 0.65 -0.71
N LEU A 712 -9.59 1.17 -1.64
CA LEU A 712 -8.39 0.49 -2.17
C LEU A 712 -7.29 0.33 -1.12
N LEU A 713 -7.25 1.20 -0.11
CA LEU A 713 -6.26 1.16 0.97
C LEU A 713 -6.60 0.13 2.06
N GLN A 714 -7.87 -0.30 2.15
CA GLN A 714 -8.35 -1.24 3.16
C GLN A 714 -8.10 -2.72 2.80
N VAL A 715 -7.59 -2.99 1.59
CA VAL A 715 -7.44 -4.36 1.06
C VAL A 715 -6.37 -5.14 1.84
N GLU A 716 -5.14 -4.62 1.89
CA GLU A 716 -4.02 -5.28 2.59
C GLU A 716 -4.29 -5.42 4.10
N SER A 717 -4.91 -4.42 4.73
CA SER A 717 -5.25 -4.47 6.16
C SER A 717 -6.37 -5.47 6.47
N ASN A 718 -7.36 -5.63 5.57
CA ASN A 718 -8.39 -6.66 5.69
C ASN A 718 -7.82 -8.08 5.44
N MET A 719 -6.94 -8.27 4.44
CA MET A 719 -6.25 -9.55 4.22
C MET A 719 -5.38 -9.94 5.43
N LYS A 720 -4.58 -9.01 5.98
CA LYS A 720 -3.82 -9.23 7.22
C LYS A 720 -4.73 -9.58 8.39
N PHE A 721 -5.85 -8.88 8.56
CA PHE A 721 -6.82 -9.18 9.62
C PHE A 721 -7.45 -10.57 9.44
N ARG A 722 -7.80 -10.98 8.21
CA ARG A 722 -8.24 -12.35 7.89
C ARG A 722 -7.19 -13.38 8.33
N ARG A 723 -5.93 -13.22 7.91
CA ARG A 723 -4.84 -14.14 8.25
C ARG A 723 -4.60 -14.25 9.77
N GLN A 724 -4.60 -13.11 10.47
CA GLN A 724 -4.48 -13.07 11.93
C GLN A 724 -5.67 -13.73 12.65
N LEU A 725 -6.89 -13.50 12.16
CA LEU A 725 -8.11 -14.08 12.72
C LEU A 725 -8.15 -15.60 12.52
N ALA A 726 -7.74 -16.12 11.35
CA ALA A 726 -7.61 -17.55 11.10
C ALA A 726 -6.55 -18.19 12.02
N ALA A 727 -5.36 -17.60 12.12
CA ALA A 727 -4.27 -18.11 12.96
C ALA A 727 -4.63 -18.21 14.45
N LYS A 728 -5.51 -17.33 14.95
CA LYS A 728 -6.01 -17.33 16.34
C LYS A 728 -6.71 -18.63 16.76
N TYR A 729 -7.30 -19.37 15.81
CA TYR A 729 -8.05 -20.61 16.06
C TYR A 729 -7.28 -21.88 15.67
N MET A 730 -6.01 -21.73 15.28
CA MET A 730 -5.10 -22.82 14.93
C MET A 730 -4.30 -23.31 16.14
N LYS A 731 -3.73 -24.51 16.04
CA LYS A 731 -2.76 -25.03 17.03
C LYS A 731 -1.44 -24.24 16.96
N PRO A 732 -0.62 -24.25 18.02
CA PRO A 732 0.69 -23.57 18.02
C PRO A 732 1.68 -23.99 16.92
N ASN A 733 1.43 -25.12 16.24
CA ASN A 733 2.24 -25.61 15.12
C ASN A 733 1.52 -25.55 13.76
N GLU A 734 0.35 -24.91 13.67
CA GLU A 734 -0.44 -24.75 12.45
C GLU A 734 -0.43 -23.28 11.98
N VAL A 735 -0.37 -23.03 10.67
CA VAL A 735 -0.29 -21.68 10.08
C VAL A 735 -1.22 -21.57 8.84
N PRO A 736 -1.95 -20.45 8.63
CA PRO A 736 -2.68 -20.17 7.40
C PRO A 736 -1.71 -19.60 6.34
N ILE A 737 -1.34 -20.43 5.36
CA ILE A 737 -0.38 -20.07 4.32
C ILE A 737 -1.09 -19.99 2.96
N THR A 738 -0.88 -18.87 2.27
CA THR A 738 -1.38 -18.62 0.91
C THR A 738 -0.34 -19.07 -0.10
N ILE A 739 -0.36 -20.36 -0.44
CA ILE A 739 0.44 -20.94 -1.52
C ILE A 739 -0.49 -21.57 -2.55
N THR A 740 -0.15 -21.47 -3.84
CA THR A 740 -1.04 -21.96 -4.90
C THR A 740 -1.15 -23.49 -4.92
N SER A 741 -0.05 -24.24 -5.03
CA SER A 741 -0.06 -25.70 -4.89
C SER A 741 0.68 -26.13 -3.61
N PHE A 742 0.20 -27.19 -2.92
CA PHE A 742 0.97 -27.79 -1.83
C PHE A 742 2.03 -28.73 -2.41
N PRO A 743 3.36 -28.43 -2.28
CA PRO A 743 4.39 -29.10 -3.07
C PRO A 743 4.47 -30.63 -2.89
N ARG A 744 4.01 -31.15 -1.75
CA ARG A 744 4.07 -32.57 -1.39
C ARG A 744 2.72 -33.28 -1.30
N LEU A 745 1.67 -32.70 -1.89
CA LEU A 745 0.36 -33.35 -2.02
C LEU A 745 0.51 -34.69 -2.74
N GLY A 746 -0.07 -35.79 -2.22
CA GLY A 746 0.01 -37.11 -2.86
C GLY A 746 1.43 -37.71 -2.98
N CYS A 747 2.35 -37.28 -2.12
CA CYS A 747 3.68 -37.90 -1.97
C CYS A 747 3.64 -39.19 -1.15
N GLN A 748 4.72 -39.98 -1.23
CA GLN A 748 4.97 -41.04 -0.26
C GLN A 748 5.36 -40.46 1.12
N GLY A 749 4.97 -41.18 2.18
CA GLY A 749 5.09 -40.74 3.58
C GLY A 749 3.94 -39.83 4.03
N GLN A 750 3.96 -39.40 5.29
CA GLN A 750 2.91 -38.53 5.83
C GLN A 750 2.99 -37.12 5.22
N PHE A 751 1.93 -36.71 4.52
CA PHE A 751 1.72 -35.32 4.04
C PHE A 751 0.42 -34.69 4.59
N LEU A 752 -0.37 -35.43 5.37
CA LEU A 752 -1.60 -34.98 6.02
C LEU A 752 -1.49 -35.13 7.55
N GLU A 753 -2.20 -34.30 8.31
CA GLU A 753 -2.33 -34.41 9.76
C GLU A 753 -3.83 -34.37 10.14
N PRO A 754 -4.44 -35.51 10.56
CA PRO A 754 -3.87 -36.85 10.72
C PRO A 754 -3.48 -37.52 9.39
N HIS A 755 -2.69 -38.60 9.45
CA HIS A 755 -2.38 -39.45 8.30
C HIS A 755 -3.53 -40.40 7.94
N TYR A 756 -3.82 -40.55 6.64
CA TYR A 756 -4.82 -41.49 6.10
C TYR A 756 -4.27 -42.18 4.85
N GLU A 757 -4.72 -43.41 4.61
CA GLU A 757 -4.30 -44.25 3.48
C GLU A 757 -5.20 -44.03 2.25
N PRO A 758 -4.65 -44.00 1.01
CA PRO A 758 -5.44 -43.81 -0.21
C PRO A 758 -6.31 -45.05 -0.50
N LYS A 759 -7.54 -45.04 0.05
CA LYS A 759 -8.54 -46.13 -0.03
C LYS A 759 -9.98 -45.63 -0.18
N GLY A 760 -10.15 -44.35 -0.52
CA GLY A 760 -11.43 -43.67 -0.64
C GLY A 760 -12.27 -44.12 -1.85
N GLU A 761 -13.59 -44.13 -1.71
CA GLU A 761 -14.57 -44.56 -2.72
C GLU A 761 -15.06 -43.43 -3.64
N ALA A 762 -14.92 -42.16 -3.24
CA ALA A 762 -15.28 -41.00 -4.04
C ALA A 762 -14.22 -40.72 -5.11
N SER A 763 -12.98 -40.44 -4.69
CA SER A 763 -11.87 -40.19 -5.62
C SER A 763 -11.32 -41.46 -6.26
N ARG A 764 -11.16 -42.54 -5.48
CA ARG A 764 -10.40 -43.75 -5.85
C ARG A 764 -8.96 -43.47 -6.30
N SER A 765 -8.39 -42.34 -5.88
CA SER A 765 -7.01 -41.95 -6.20
C SER A 765 -5.99 -42.99 -5.77
N LEU A 766 -4.92 -43.18 -6.54
CA LEU A 766 -3.73 -43.95 -6.14
C LEU A 766 -2.91 -43.26 -5.05
N PHE A 767 -3.09 -41.95 -4.85
CA PHE A 767 -2.16 -41.08 -4.13
C PHE A 767 -2.76 -40.34 -2.93
N VAL A 768 -4.07 -40.09 -2.92
CA VAL A 768 -4.75 -39.36 -1.82
C VAL A 768 -5.89 -40.18 -1.19
N PRO A 769 -6.13 -40.01 0.13
CA PRO A 769 -7.34 -40.49 0.81
C PRO A 769 -8.55 -39.59 0.48
N ASP A 770 -9.78 -40.04 0.76
CA ASP A 770 -10.97 -39.19 0.59
C ASP A 770 -11.16 -38.22 1.77
N GLU A 771 -10.56 -38.49 2.92
CA GLU A 771 -10.53 -37.64 4.11
C GLU A 771 -9.80 -36.30 3.86
N ILE A 772 -9.13 -36.16 2.70
CA ILE A 772 -8.59 -34.89 2.20
C ILE A 772 -9.67 -33.97 1.61
N ILE A 773 -10.81 -34.54 1.22
CA ILE A 773 -11.95 -33.83 0.63
C ILE A 773 -12.79 -33.28 1.79
N ASN A 774 -13.21 -32.04 1.66
CA ASN A 774 -14.11 -31.39 2.59
C ASN A 774 -15.40 -32.25 2.77
N PRO A 775 -15.74 -32.69 3.99
CA PRO A 775 -16.86 -33.60 4.22
C PRO A 775 -18.25 -33.00 3.98
N HIS A 776 -18.40 -31.73 3.58
CA HIS A 776 -19.68 -31.25 3.08
C HIS A 776 -20.10 -32.05 1.83
N ALA A 777 -21.29 -32.64 1.86
CA ALA A 777 -21.72 -33.68 0.93
C ALA A 777 -21.63 -33.29 -0.57
N ARG A 778 -21.61 -31.99 -0.89
CA ARG A 778 -21.29 -31.45 -2.23
C ARG A 778 -19.97 -31.97 -2.79
N PHE A 779 -18.86 -31.90 -2.05
CA PHE A 779 -17.52 -32.11 -2.62
C PHE A 779 -17.19 -33.59 -2.89
N PRO A 780 -17.49 -34.56 -1.99
CA PRO A 780 -17.33 -35.98 -2.30
C PRO A 780 -18.29 -36.44 -3.40
N THR A 781 -19.51 -35.90 -3.46
CA THR A 781 -20.46 -36.15 -4.56
C THR A 781 -19.91 -35.66 -5.89
N LEU A 782 -19.43 -34.42 -5.95
CA LEU A 782 -18.86 -33.83 -7.16
C LEU A 782 -17.69 -34.67 -7.68
N THR A 783 -16.77 -35.06 -6.78
CA THR A 783 -15.64 -35.95 -7.09
C THR A 783 -16.10 -37.29 -7.67
N ALA A 784 -17.06 -37.95 -7.01
CA ALA A 784 -17.56 -39.26 -7.42
C ALA A 784 -18.36 -39.18 -8.73
N ASN A 785 -19.14 -38.12 -8.95
CA ASN A 785 -19.98 -37.95 -10.12
C ASN A 785 -19.18 -37.53 -11.35
N ILE A 786 -18.12 -36.72 -11.21
CA ILE A 786 -17.16 -36.44 -12.31
C ILE A 786 -16.54 -37.74 -12.82
N ARG A 787 -15.98 -38.58 -11.92
CA ARG A 787 -15.38 -39.88 -12.28
C ARG A 787 -16.40 -40.81 -12.95
N LYS A 788 -17.61 -40.93 -12.39
CA LYS A 788 -18.69 -41.77 -12.95
C LYS A 788 -19.19 -41.27 -14.31
N ARG A 789 -19.32 -39.95 -14.51
CA ARG A 789 -19.69 -39.34 -15.80
C ARG A 789 -18.61 -39.55 -16.85
N ARG A 790 -17.35 -39.28 -16.51
CA ARG A 790 -16.17 -39.45 -17.39
C ARG A 790 -15.95 -40.91 -17.82
N GLY A 791 -16.40 -41.87 -17.00
CA GLY A 791 -16.21 -43.30 -17.20
C GLY A 791 -14.78 -43.81 -16.90
N SER A 792 -13.97 -42.96 -16.25
CA SER A 792 -12.59 -43.22 -15.80
C SER A 792 -12.22 -42.16 -14.75
N LYS A 793 -11.07 -42.28 -14.08
CA LYS A 793 -10.56 -41.14 -13.29
C LYS A 793 -10.23 -39.94 -14.20
N VAL A 794 -10.17 -38.77 -13.57
CA VAL A 794 -9.46 -37.63 -14.15
C VAL A 794 -7.97 -37.99 -14.29
N ALA A 795 -7.32 -37.44 -15.30
CA ALA A 795 -5.93 -37.79 -15.63
C ALA A 795 -5.19 -36.51 -15.99
N ILE A 796 -4.49 -35.97 -15.00
CA ILE A 796 -3.71 -34.74 -15.11
C ILE A 796 -2.26 -35.16 -15.34
N ASN A 797 -1.67 -34.70 -16.45
CA ASN A 797 -0.30 -35.01 -16.83
C ASN A 797 0.46 -33.70 -17.06
N MET A 798 1.21 -33.23 -16.05
CA MET A 798 2.04 -32.02 -16.18
C MET A 798 3.46 -32.39 -16.62
N PRO A 799 4.09 -31.70 -17.58
CA PRO A 799 5.44 -32.05 -18.04
C PRO A 799 6.45 -31.92 -16.89
N ILE A 800 7.34 -32.91 -16.74
CA ILE A 800 8.36 -32.89 -15.68
C ILE A 800 9.53 -31.97 -16.05
N PHE A 801 10.06 -31.25 -15.07
CA PHE A 801 11.32 -30.53 -15.26
C PHE A 801 12.49 -31.51 -15.39
N HIS A 802 13.21 -31.42 -16.51
CA HIS A 802 14.31 -32.31 -16.84
C HIS A 802 15.68 -31.75 -16.45
N ASP A 803 16.07 -31.90 -15.17
CA ASP A 803 17.47 -31.68 -14.76
C ASP A 803 18.40 -32.83 -15.18
N ILE A 804 19.68 -32.69 -14.84
CA ILE A 804 20.83 -33.56 -15.16
C ILE A 804 20.57 -35.05 -14.89
N LYS A 805 19.79 -35.44 -13.86
CA LYS A 805 19.49 -36.83 -13.51
C LYS A 805 18.00 -37.17 -13.55
N THR A 806 17.11 -36.25 -13.93
CA THR A 806 15.72 -36.61 -14.28
C THR A 806 15.79 -37.66 -15.41
N PRO A 807 15.26 -38.89 -15.21
CA PRO A 807 15.30 -39.93 -16.24
C PRO A 807 14.66 -39.49 -17.56
N LYS A 808 15.10 -40.09 -18.68
CA LYS A 808 14.58 -39.80 -20.03
C LYS A 808 14.38 -41.13 -20.80
N PRO A 809 13.13 -41.59 -20.97
CA PRO A 809 11.90 -41.00 -20.43
C PRO A 809 11.84 -41.09 -18.89
N PHE A 810 11.19 -40.13 -18.26
CA PHE A 810 10.71 -40.24 -16.88
C PHE A 810 9.44 -41.09 -16.86
N ILE A 811 9.40 -42.06 -15.95
CA ILE A 811 8.24 -42.89 -15.63
C ILE A 811 8.11 -42.79 -14.12
N ASP A 812 6.98 -42.30 -13.60
CA ASP A 812 6.83 -42.04 -12.17
C ASP A 812 6.93 -43.34 -11.33
N PRO A 813 8.02 -43.52 -10.54
CA PRO A 813 8.24 -44.74 -9.77
C PRO A 813 7.30 -44.85 -8.55
N THR A 814 6.45 -43.86 -8.30
CA THR A 814 5.49 -43.86 -7.19
C THR A 814 4.10 -44.37 -7.57
N ILE A 815 3.83 -44.60 -8.87
CA ILE A 815 2.62 -45.30 -9.33
C ILE A 815 2.65 -46.74 -8.79
N SER A 816 1.68 -47.10 -7.97
CA SER A 816 1.64 -48.39 -7.30
C SER A 816 0.77 -49.40 -8.07
N ASN A 817 1.16 -50.68 -8.05
CA ASN A 817 0.39 -51.79 -8.63
C ASN A 817 -0.82 -52.19 -7.76
N ARG A 818 -1.56 -51.20 -7.26
CA ARG A 818 -2.77 -51.39 -6.44
C ARG A 818 -3.86 -52.10 -7.26
N ASN A 819 -4.69 -52.88 -6.58
CA ASN A 819 -5.85 -53.56 -7.16
C ASN A 819 -7.00 -53.54 -6.12
N LEU A 820 -7.28 -52.36 -5.54
CA LEU A 820 -8.46 -52.11 -4.70
C LEU A 820 -9.66 -51.73 -5.58
N PHE A 821 -9.42 -50.94 -6.62
CA PHE A 821 -10.44 -50.46 -7.55
C PHE A 821 -10.13 -50.86 -9.00
N PRO A 822 -11.14 -51.07 -9.86
CA PRO A 822 -10.93 -51.25 -11.30
C PRO A 822 -10.06 -50.14 -11.91
N GLU A 823 -10.30 -48.90 -11.49
CA GLU A 823 -9.59 -47.70 -11.96
C GLU A 823 -8.11 -47.63 -11.53
N ASP A 824 -7.61 -48.55 -10.70
CA ASP A 824 -6.18 -48.58 -10.31
C ASP A 824 -5.25 -48.85 -11.50
N ARG A 825 -5.74 -49.59 -12.51
CA ARG A 825 -4.94 -50.01 -13.68
C ARG A 825 -4.81 -48.93 -14.74
N GLU A 826 -5.73 -47.96 -14.77
CA GLU A 826 -5.79 -46.89 -15.77
C GLU A 826 -4.42 -46.19 -15.98
N ALA A 827 -3.68 -45.95 -14.90
CA ALA A 827 -2.36 -45.34 -14.93
C ALA A 827 -1.35 -46.16 -15.75
N ALA A 828 -1.30 -47.48 -15.52
CA ALA A 828 -0.41 -48.41 -16.23
C ALA A 828 -0.93 -48.78 -17.64
N GLU A 829 -2.23 -48.64 -17.88
CA GLU A 829 -2.89 -48.85 -19.18
C GLU A 829 -2.82 -47.62 -20.10
N GLY A 830 -2.06 -46.58 -19.70
CA GLY A 830 -1.65 -45.46 -20.56
C GLY A 830 -2.19 -44.08 -20.17
N MET A 831 -2.90 -43.94 -19.05
CA MET A 831 -3.37 -42.63 -18.57
C MET A 831 -2.27 -41.81 -17.88
N ALA A 832 -1.19 -42.45 -17.43
CA ALA A 832 0.05 -41.79 -17.03
C ALA A 832 1.02 -41.72 -18.22
N LEU A 833 1.39 -40.50 -18.63
CA LEU A 833 2.26 -40.29 -19.79
C LEU A 833 3.75 -40.33 -19.40
N PRO A 834 4.64 -40.90 -20.22
CA PRO A 834 6.08 -40.71 -20.08
C PRO A 834 6.45 -39.22 -20.10
N ASP A 835 7.49 -38.84 -19.37
CA ASP A 835 7.95 -37.45 -19.22
C ASP A 835 6.95 -36.49 -18.54
N HIS A 836 5.94 -37.03 -17.85
CA HIS A 836 4.94 -36.25 -17.10
C HIS A 836 4.80 -36.70 -15.63
N ILE A 837 4.47 -35.73 -14.78
CA ILE A 837 4.00 -35.91 -13.41
C ILE A 837 2.52 -36.29 -13.48
N TYR A 838 2.19 -37.53 -13.10
CA TYR A 838 0.82 -38.04 -13.14
C TYR A 838 0.06 -37.80 -11.83
N MET A 839 -1.17 -37.30 -11.97
CA MET A 839 -2.11 -36.99 -10.89
C MET A 839 -3.53 -37.43 -11.30
N ASP A 840 -4.25 -38.13 -10.41
CA ASP A 840 -5.46 -38.90 -10.77
C ASP A 840 -6.73 -38.52 -9.96
N ALA A 841 -6.75 -37.33 -9.37
CA ALA A 841 -7.79 -36.91 -8.42
C ALA A 841 -8.10 -35.41 -8.48
N MET A 842 -9.37 -35.07 -8.22
CA MET A 842 -9.88 -33.69 -8.21
C MET A 842 -9.11 -32.76 -7.24
N VAL A 843 -8.60 -33.28 -6.11
CA VAL A 843 -7.82 -32.48 -5.14
C VAL A 843 -6.50 -31.95 -5.69
N PHE A 844 -5.93 -32.53 -6.74
CA PHE A 844 -4.68 -32.01 -7.29
C PHE A 844 -4.88 -30.64 -7.97
N GLY A 845 -6.09 -30.37 -8.46
CA GLY A 845 -6.47 -29.08 -9.01
C GLY A 845 -7.31 -28.25 -8.05
N MET A 846 -8.51 -28.71 -7.68
CA MET A 846 -9.41 -28.01 -6.74
C MET A 846 -8.90 -27.99 -5.28
N GLY A 847 -7.77 -28.64 -4.99
CA GLY A 847 -7.01 -28.46 -3.75
C GLY A 847 -5.88 -27.44 -3.83
N CYS A 848 -5.77 -26.69 -4.94
CA CYS A 848 -4.91 -25.51 -5.07
C CYS A 848 -5.66 -24.24 -4.65
N CYS A 849 -4.94 -23.22 -4.19
CA CYS A 849 -5.49 -21.92 -3.80
C CYS A 849 -5.26 -20.83 -4.86
N CYS A 850 -6.14 -19.83 -4.92
CA CYS A 850 -6.04 -18.70 -5.84
C CYS A 850 -6.52 -17.36 -5.26
N LEU A 851 -6.37 -16.29 -6.08
CA LEU A 851 -6.89 -14.95 -5.81
C LEU A 851 -7.98 -14.65 -6.84
N GLN A 852 -9.20 -14.38 -6.37
CA GLN A 852 -10.33 -14.03 -7.24
C GLN A 852 -10.87 -12.65 -6.87
N ILE A 853 -11.32 -11.86 -7.85
CA ILE A 853 -11.88 -10.52 -7.61
C ILE A 853 -13.27 -10.43 -8.24
N THR A 854 -14.31 -10.23 -7.43
CA THR A 854 -15.68 -10.00 -7.89
C THR A 854 -15.98 -8.49 -7.91
N PHE A 855 -16.47 -7.99 -9.05
CA PHE A 855 -16.97 -6.63 -9.27
C PHE A 855 -18.50 -6.65 -9.45
N GLN A 856 -19.20 -5.65 -8.93
CA GLN A 856 -20.59 -5.34 -9.24
C GLN A 856 -20.65 -4.11 -10.15
N ALA A 857 -21.11 -4.30 -11.38
CA ALA A 857 -21.28 -3.22 -12.35
C ALA A 857 -22.57 -2.43 -12.11
N CYS A 858 -22.63 -1.23 -12.66
CA CYS A 858 -23.78 -0.32 -12.58
C CYS A 858 -25.04 -0.86 -13.30
N ASN A 859 -24.88 -1.77 -14.27
CA ASN A 859 -25.95 -2.37 -15.09
C ASN A 859 -25.42 -3.62 -15.84
N ILE A 860 -26.28 -4.27 -16.63
CA ILE A 860 -25.93 -5.47 -17.39
C ILE A 860 -24.96 -5.18 -18.55
N GLU A 861 -25.09 -4.03 -19.22
CA GLU A 861 -24.22 -3.65 -20.35
C GLU A 861 -22.77 -3.43 -19.89
N GLU A 862 -22.58 -2.75 -18.76
CA GLU A 862 -21.28 -2.53 -18.14
C GLU A 862 -20.68 -3.83 -17.61
N ALA A 863 -21.48 -4.74 -17.05
CA ALA A 863 -21.02 -6.07 -16.67
C ALA A 863 -20.52 -6.86 -17.89
N ARG A 864 -21.24 -6.83 -19.01
CA ARG A 864 -20.83 -7.50 -20.26
C ARG A 864 -19.56 -6.87 -20.84
N ARG A 865 -19.44 -5.54 -20.85
CA ARG A 865 -18.21 -4.85 -21.24
C ARG A 865 -17.03 -5.22 -20.33
N LEU A 866 -17.20 -5.25 -19.00
CA LEU A 866 -16.12 -5.60 -18.07
C LEU A 866 -15.68 -7.07 -18.19
N TYR A 867 -16.60 -8.01 -18.41
CA TYR A 867 -16.28 -9.42 -18.69
C TYR A 867 -15.41 -9.53 -19.94
N ASP A 868 -15.81 -8.86 -21.02
CA ASP A 868 -15.11 -8.87 -22.30
C ASP A 868 -13.72 -8.20 -22.25
N GLN A 869 -13.63 -6.96 -21.76
CA GLN A 869 -12.37 -6.20 -21.75
C GLN A 869 -11.31 -6.83 -20.82
N LEU A 870 -11.72 -7.57 -19.79
CA LEU A 870 -10.80 -8.30 -18.91
C LEU A 870 -10.39 -9.68 -19.43
N ALA A 871 -11.06 -10.24 -20.45
CA ALA A 871 -10.81 -11.60 -20.91
C ALA A 871 -9.34 -11.86 -21.29
N ASN A 872 -8.73 -10.95 -22.09
CA ASN A 872 -7.32 -11.08 -22.46
C ASN A 872 -6.36 -10.73 -21.31
N MET A 873 -6.81 -10.07 -20.25
CA MET A 873 -6.01 -9.92 -19.03
C MET A 873 -5.91 -11.24 -18.25
N GLY A 874 -6.84 -12.19 -18.44
CA GLY A 874 -6.80 -13.53 -17.86
C GLY A 874 -5.43 -14.22 -17.96
N PRO A 875 -4.91 -14.52 -19.16
CA PRO A 875 -3.59 -15.13 -19.36
C PRO A 875 -2.41 -14.24 -18.94
N ILE A 876 -2.50 -12.93 -19.16
CA ILE A 876 -1.44 -11.97 -18.78
C ILE A 876 -1.22 -12.00 -17.27
N MET A 877 -2.31 -12.00 -16.50
CA MET A 877 -2.25 -12.07 -15.04
C MET A 877 -1.89 -13.47 -14.53
N LEU A 878 -2.29 -14.54 -15.22
CA LEU A 878 -1.84 -15.91 -14.89
C LEU A 878 -0.30 -16.00 -14.96
N ALA A 879 0.29 -15.55 -16.07
CA ALA A 879 1.75 -15.54 -16.25
C ALA A 879 2.48 -14.61 -15.25
N LEU A 880 1.91 -13.43 -14.95
CA LEU A 880 2.49 -12.45 -14.02
C LEU A 880 2.37 -12.89 -12.54
N THR A 881 1.38 -13.71 -12.20
CA THR A 881 1.15 -14.18 -10.81
C THR A 881 1.80 -15.53 -10.51
N ALA A 882 2.03 -16.38 -11.52
CA ALA A 882 2.77 -17.66 -11.54
C ALA A 882 3.43 -18.08 -10.21
N ALA A 883 2.86 -19.11 -9.55
CA ALA A 883 3.20 -19.48 -8.18
C ALA A 883 3.23 -21.01 -7.90
N ALA A 884 3.10 -21.88 -8.91
CA ALA A 884 2.89 -23.32 -8.75
C ALA A 884 3.84 -24.21 -9.60
N PRO A 885 5.16 -24.21 -9.38
CA PRO A 885 6.12 -24.99 -10.16
C PRO A 885 6.39 -26.41 -9.62
N ILE A 886 5.56 -26.92 -8.70
CA ILE A 886 5.76 -28.23 -8.04
C ILE A 886 4.44 -28.97 -7.88
N TYR A 887 4.47 -30.25 -8.27
CA TYR A 887 3.37 -31.19 -8.12
C TYR A 887 3.88 -32.56 -7.68
N ARG A 888 3.22 -33.18 -6.70
CA ARG A 888 3.58 -34.50 -6.14
C ARG A 888 5.07 -34.69 -5.77
N GLY A 889 5.73 -33.62 -5.31
CA GLY A 889 7.15 -33.63 -4.92
C GLY A 889 8.13 -33.52 -6.09
N TYR A 890 7.64 -33.36 -7.33
CA TYR A 890 8.45 -33.16 -8.54
C TYR A 890 8.32 -31.72 -9.04
N LEU A 891 9.41 -31.19 -9.58
CA LEU A 891 9.40 -29.89 -10.27
C LEU A 891 8.74 -30.07 -11.66
N SER A 892 7.84 -29.17 -12.04
CA SER A 892 7.19 -29.16 -13.36
C SER A 892 7.90 -28.22 -14.33
N ASP A 893 7.75 -28.47 -15.64
CA ASP A 893 8.17 -27.54 -16.71
C ASP A 893 7.10 -26.47 -17.03
N VAL A 894 6.16 -26.30 -16.09
CA VAL A 894 5.10 -25.28 -16.05
C VAL A 894 5.06 -24.63 -14.67
N ASP A 895 4.70 -23.35 -14.63
CA ASP A 895 4.78 -22.49 -13.43
C ASP A 895 3.41 -22.14 -12.80
N CYS A 896 2.30 -22.54 -13.44
CA CYS A 896 0.93 -22.08 -13.13
C CYS A 896 -0.07 -23.24 -12.97
N ARG A 897 -1.09 -23.07 -12.12
CA ARG A 897 -2.05 -24.14 -11.75
C ARG A 897 -3.11 -24.49 -12.79
N TRP A 898 -3.38 -23.60 -13.74
CA TRP A 898 -4.69 -23.54 -14.40
C TRP A 898 -5.07 -24.84 -15.14
N ASN A 899 -4.15 -25.44 -15.90
CA ASN A 899 -4.36 -26.73 -16.56
C ASN A 899 -4.51 -27.90 -15.57
N VAL A 900 -3.84 -27.84 -14.41
CA VAL A 900 -4.02 -28.86 -13.35
C VAL A 900 -5.46 -28.82 -12.83
N ILE A 901 -6.05 -27.63 -12.67
CA ILE A 901 -7.46 -27.52 -12.29
C ILE A 901 -8.38 -27.94 -13.44
N ALA A 902 -8.11 -27.49 -14.67
CA ALA A 902 -8.87 -27.86 -15.86
C ALA A 902 -9.02 -29.37 -16.05
N ASP A 903 -7.92 -30.12 -15.96
CA ASP A 903 -7.91 -31.58 -16.04
C ASP A 903 -8.55 -32.24 -14.80
N SER A 904 -8.41 -31.66 -13.60
CA SER A 904 -8.91 -32.23 -12.34
C SER A 904 -10.43 -32.31 -12.23
N VAL A 905 -11.16 -31.52 -13.03
CA VAL A 905 -12.62 -31.53 -13.12
C VAL A 905 -13.14 -31.74 -14.55
N ASP A 906 -12.30 -32.23 -15.46
CA ASP A 906 -12.72 -32.60 -16.81
C ASP A 906 -13.63 -33.83 -16.76
N ASP A 907 -14.94 -33.60 -16.82
CA ASP A 907 -15.97 -34.63 -16.76
C ASP A 907 -16.33 -35.23 -18.12
N ARG A 908 -15.67 -34.80 -19.20
CA ARG A 908 -15.99 -35.21 -20.58
C ARG A 908 -15.77 -36.70 -20.82
N THR A 909 -16.77 -37.34 -21.43
CA THR A 909 -16.65 -38.71 -21.93
C THR A 909 -15.61 -38.80 -23.06
N LYS A 910 -15.34 -40.02 -23.55
CA LYS A 910 -14.51 -40.19 -24.76
C LYS A 910 -15.18 -39.63 -26.00
N GLU A 911 -16.50 -39.72 -26.11
CA GLU A 911 -17.27 -39.15 -27.22
C GLU A 911 -17.16 -37.61 -27.21
N GLU A 912 -17.35 -36.99 -26.04
CA GLU A 912 -17.25 -35.55 -25.87
C GLU A 912 -15.83 -35.01 -26.10
N ARG A 913 -14.79 -35.82 -25.88
CA ARG A 913 -13.40 -35.49 -26.23
C ARG A 913 -13.03 -35.82 -27.70
N GLY A 914 -13.98 -36.30 -28.51
CA GLY A 914 -13.74 -36.70 -29.90
C GLY A 914 -12.83 -37.93 -30.07
N LEU A 915 -12.58 -38.68 -28.99
CA LEU A 915 -11.74 -39.89 -28.99
C LEU A 915 -12.50 -41.12 -29.49
N GLU A 916 -13.83 -41.12 -29.36
CA GLU A 916 -14.75 -42.12 -29.91
C GLU A 916 -15.91 -41.40 -30.64
N PRO A 917 -16.53 -42.00 -31.67
CA PRO A 917 -17.61 -41.33 -32.42
C PRO A 917 -18.86 -41.09 -31.56
N LEU A 918 -19.42 -39.89 -31.65
CA LEU A 918 -20.63 -39.44 -30.94
C LEU A 918 -21.84 -40.36 -31.22
N LYS A 919 -22.43 -40.89 -30.16
CA LYS A 919 -23.55 -41.87 -30.19
C LYS A 919 -24.51 -41.74 -29.01
N ASN A 920 -23.98 -41.46 -27.82
CA ASN A 920 -24.70 -41.41 -26.55
C ASN A 920 -24.67 -40.00 -25.94
N ASN A 921 -23.58 -39.24 -26.16
CA ASN A 921 -23.49 -37.85 -25.74
C ASN A 921 -24.14 -36.90 -26.77
N ARG A 922 -24.49 -35.68 -26.34
CA ARG A 922 -25.18 -34.67 -27.18
C ARG A 922 -24.23 -33.89 -28.10
N PHE A 923 -22.98 -33.70 -27.69
CA PHE A 923 -22.02 -32.80 -28.34
C PHE A 923 -20.59 -33.37 -28.30
N VAL A 924 -19.73 -32.93 -29.22
CA VAL A 924 -18.26 -32.94 -29.01
C VAL A 924 -17.90 -31.59 -28.38
N ILE A 925 -17.07 -31.58 -27.33
CA ILE A 925 -16.86 -30.41 -26.46
C ILE A 925 -15.38 -30.10 -26.33
N ASN A 926 -14.96 -29.00 -26.97
CA ASN A 926 -13.56 -28.60 -27.16
C ASN A 926 -12.78 -28.45 -25.84
N LYS A 927 -13.39 -27.84 -24.81
CA LYS A 927 -12.76 -27.49 -23.53
C LYS A 927 -13.30 -28.27 -22.34
N SER A 928 -12.51 -28.33 -21.25
CA SER A 928 -13.03 -28.75 -19.94
C SER A 928 -14.13 -27.79 -19.46
N ARG A 929 -14.89 -28.15 -18.42
CA ARG A 929 -15.84 -27.22 -17.77
C ARG A 929 -15.14 -26.22 -16.83
N TYR A 930 -13.83 -26.36 -16.66
CA TYR A 930 -12.92 -25.36 -16.10
C TYR A 930 -11.88 -25.04 -17.18
N ASP A 931 -11.95 -23.87 -17.82
CA ASP A 931 -11.05 -23.49 -18.93
C ASP A 931 -11.14 -21.98 -19.25
N SER A 932 -10.44 -21.46 -20.25
CA SER A 932 -10.65 -20.07 -20.74
C SER A 932 -12.10 -19.81 -21.19
N ILE A 933 -12.52 -18.53 -21.22
CA ILE A 933 -13.82 -18.17 -21.82
C ILE A 933 -13.91 -18.59 -23.29
N ASP A 934 -15.13 -18.84 -23.76
CA ASP A 934 -15.40 -19.37 -25.11
C ASP A 934 -15.99 -18.33 -26.07
N CYS A 935 -16.51 -17.21 -25.57
CA CYS A 935 -17.02 -16.10 -26.37
C CYS A 935 -17.05 -14.77 -25.60
N TYR A 936 -16.90 -13.68 -26.35
CA TYR A 936 -17.27 -12.32 -25.96
C TYR A 936 -18.78 -12.12 -26.02
N ILE A 937 -19.31 -11.33 -25.07
CA ILE A 937 -20.75 -11.19 -24.80
C ILE A 937 -21.24 -9.73 -24.81
N SER A 938 -20.40 -8.72 -25.01
CA SER A 938 -20.80 -7.31 -25.05
C SER A 938 -21.65 -6.96 -26.27
N THR A 939 -22.46 -5.92 -26.17
CA THR A 939 -23.19 -5.30 -27.30
C THR A 939 -22.58 -3.95 -27.71
N ASP A 940 -21.37 -3.62 -27.21
CA ASP A 940 -20.67 -2.40 -27.57
C ASP A 940 -20.10 -2.44 -29.00
N LYS A 941 -19.95 -1.25 -29.60
CA LYS A 941 -19.58 -1.09 -31.03
C LYS A 941 -18.12 -1.45 -31.34
N THR A 942 -17.32 -1.79 -30.34
CA THR A 942 -15.90 -2.12 -30.52
C THR A 942 -15.64 -3.63 -30.55
N LEU A 943 -16.62 -4.44 -30.12
CA LEU A 943 -16.68 -5.87 -30.44
C LEU A 943 -16.98 -6.04 -31.94
N LYS A 944 -16.10 -6.75 -32.64
CA LYS A 944 -16.31 -7.23 -34.01
C LYS A 944 -16.72 -8.70 -33.98
N PRO A 945 -17.64 -9.17 -34.85
CA PRO A 945 -17.96 -10.59 -34.99
C PRO A 945 -16.71 -11.48 -35.17
N GLU A 946 -15.72 -10.99 -35.91
CA GLU A 946 -14.45 -11.68 -36.19
C GLU A 946 -13.54 -11.90 -34.96
N TYR A 947 -13.88 -11.35 -33.79
CA TYR A 947 -13.20 -11.69 -32.54
C TYR A 947 -13.79 -12.94 -31.85
N ASN A 948 -15.05 -13.30 -32.14
CA ASN A 948 -15.65 -14.57 -31.72
C ASN A 948 -15.36 -15.64 -32.79
N ASP A 949 -14.08 -16.00 -32.92
CA ASP A 949 -13.54 -16.84 -33.99
C ASP A 949 -13.50 -18.36 -33.68
N LEU A 950 -13.92 -18.76 -32.48
CA LEU A 950 -14.11 -20.16 -32.12
C LEU A 950 -15.42 -20.73 -32.68
N ASP A 951 -15.39 -22.01 -33.06
CA ASP A 951 -16.59 -22.82 -33.27
C ASP A 951 -17.24 -23.12 -31.90
N LEU A 952 -18.06 -22.17 -31.44
CA LEU A 952 -18.74 -22.21 -30.16
C LEU A 952 -19.81 -23.31 -30.18
N VAL A 953 -19.59 -24.38 -29.42
CA VAL A 953 -20.56 -25.46 -29.20
C VAL A 953 -21.62 -24.98 -28.21
N TYR A 954 -22.90 -24.90 -28.61
CA TYR A 954 -24.01 -24.52 -27.74
C TYR A 954 -25.28 -25.32 -28.05
N ASP A 955 -26.23 -25.32 -27.12
CA ASP A 955 -27.55 -25.92 -27.31
C ASP A 955 -28.47 -24.99 -28.12
N GLU A 956 -28.76 -25.34 -29.38
CA GLU A 956 -29.58 -24.53 -30.29
C GLU A 956 -31.01 -24.27 -29.77
N GLU A 957 -31.64 -25.24 -29.10
CA GLU A 957 -33.00 -25.12 -28.59
C GLU A 957 -33.04 -24.15 -27.40
N ILE A 958 -32.07 -24.26 -26.49
CA ILE A 958 -31.90 -23.31 -25.38
C ILE A 958 -31.57 -21.91 -25.92
N CYS A 959 -30.65 -21.78 -26.87
CA CYS A 959 -30.30 -20.50 -27.47
C CYS A 959 -31.52 -19.83 -28.11
N LYS A 960 -32.29 -20.58 -28.89
CA LYS A 960 -33.52 -20.07 -29.51
C LYS A 960 -34.55 -19.66 -28.46
N ASN A 961 -34.77 -20.47 -27.43
CA ASN A 961 -35.71 -20.14 -26.34
C ASN A 961 -35.33 -18.82 -25.63
N LEU A 962 -34.02 -18.60 -25.38
CA LEU A 962 -33.53 -17.33 -24.82
C LEU A 962 -33.80 -16.14 -25.76
N MET A 963 -33.59 -16.32 -27.07
CA MET A 963 -33.83 -15.29 -28.08
C MET A 963 -35.33 -14.99 -28.32
N ASP A 964 -36.17 -16.02 -28.36
CA ASP A 964 -37.64 -15.90 -28.46
C ASP A 964 -38.23 -15.15 -27.24
N ASN A 965 -37.54 -15.18 -26.09
CA ASN A 965 -37.85 -14.38 -24.89
C ASN A 965 -37.08 -13.03 -24.80
N GLY A 966 -36.46 -12.57 -25.89
CA GLY A 966 -35.90 -11.22 -25.98
C GLY A 966 -34.54 -11.01 -25.30
N ILE A 967 -33.71 -12.06 -25.22
CA ILE A 967 -32.26 -11.96 -24.99
C ILE A 967 -31.56 -11.88 -26.35
N ASP A 968 -30.53 -11.05 -26.49
CA ASP A 968 -29.75 -10.94 -27.72
C ASP A 968 -28.87 -12.18 -27.98
N GLU A 969 -28.48 -12.39 -29.24
CA GLU A 969 -27.78 -13.61 -29.68
C GLU A 969 -26.50 -13.89 -28.88
N LEU A 970 -25.70 -12.88 -28.54
CA LEU A 970 -24.40 -13.07 -27.88
C LEU A 970 -24.58 -13.61 -26.45
N LEU A 971 -25.48 -13.01 -25.68
CA LEU A 971 -25.79 -13.49 -24.33
C LEU A 971 -26.57 -14.82 -24.37
N ALA A 972 -27.45 -15.01 -25.37
CA ALA A 972 -28.18 -16.27 -25.55
C ALA A 972 -27.23 -17.44 -25.86
N ARG A 973 -26.27 -17.27 -26.79
CA ARG A 973 -25.27 -18.28 -27.13
C ARG A 973 -24.30 -18.57 -25.99
N HIS A 974 -23.91 -17.55 -25.22
CA HIS A 974 -23.11 -17.76 -24.01
C HIS A 974 -23.82 -18.65 -22.98
N VAL A 975 -25.08 -18.36 -22.64
CA VAL A 975 -25.84 -19.18 -21.68
C VAL A 975 -26.15 -20.56 -22.24
N ALA A 976 -26.48 -20.68 -23.53
CA ALA A 976 -26.66 -21.97 -24.20
C ALA A 976 -25.38 -22.81 -24.29
N HIS A 977 -24.20 -22.19 -24.34
CA HIS A 977 -22.91 -22.87 -24.23
C HIS A 977 -22.70 -23.46 -22.83
N LEU A 978 -22.91 -22.66 -21.77
CA LEU A 978 -22.77 -23.14 -20.38
C LEU A 978 -23.68 -24.35 -20.09
N PHE A 979 -24.86 -24.36 -20.72
CA PHE A 979 -25.88 -25.41 -20.59
C PHE A 979 -25.66 -26.65 -21.48
N ILE A 980 -24.56 -26.76 -22.25
CA ILE A 980 -24.17 -28.06 -22.86
C ILE A 980 -23.70 -29.07 -21.81
N ARG A 981 -23.30 -28.59 -20.62
CA ARG A 981 -22.83 -29.43 -19.51
C ARG A 981 -24.00 -30.05 -18.74
N ASP A 982 -23.75 -31.21 -18.12
CA ASP A 982 -24.69 -31.79 -17.16
C ASP A 982 -24.49 -31.22 -15.75
N PRO A 983 -25.55 -31.19 -14.92
CA PRO A 983 -25.44 -30.91 -13.49
C PRO A 983 -24.75 -32.06 -12.75
N LEU A 984 -23.72 -31.76 -11.96
CA LEU A 984 -22.89 -32.77 -11.28
C LEU A 984 -23.30 -33.04 -9.83
N VAL A 985 -23.99 -32.10 -9.18
CA VAL A 985 -24.50 -32.26 -7.80
C VAL A 985 -25.93 -31.75 -7.75
N ILE A 986 -26.89 -32.68 -7.79
CA ILE A 986 -28.32 -32.39 -7.56
C ILE A 986 -28.64 -32.82 -6.12
N PHE A 987 -29.25 -31.94 -5.34
CA PHE A 987 -29.85 -32.31 -4.05
C PHE A 987 -31.30 -32.72 -4.27
N LYS A 988 -31.75 -33.83 -3.68
CA LYS A 988 -33.11 -34.35 -3.86
C LYS A 988 -34.17 -33.32 -3.48
N GLU A 989 -33.92 -32.55 -2.44
CA GLU A 989 -34.78 -31.49 -1.90
C GLU A 989 -34.91 -30.31 -2.87
N SER A 990 -33.98 -30.12 -3.81
CA SER A 990 -34.10 -29.09 -4.86
C SER A 990 -35.09 -29.48 -5.96
N LEU A 991 -35.51 -30.75 -6.05
CA LEU A 991 -36.49 -31.24 -7.01
C LEU A 991 -37.95 -31.14 -6.52
N GLU A 992 -38.18 -30.64 -5.29
CA GLU A 992 -39.50 -30.57 -4.67
C GLU A 992 -40.12 -29.17 -4.82
N ASP A 993 -40.95 -29.00 -5.87
CA ASP A 993 -41.89 -27.89 -6.08
C ASP A 993 -41.33 -26.46 -5.89
N GLN A 994 -40.12 -26.21 -6.42
CA GLN A 994 -39.48 -24.89 -6.42
C GLN A 994 -40.20 -23.89 -7.35
N ASN A 995 -40.49 -22.68 -6.85
CA ASN A 995 -40.97 -21.57 -7.69
C ASN A 995 -39.79 -20.85 -8.36
N ASP A 996 -39.60 -21.10 -9.67
CA ASP A 996 -38.57 -20.51 -10.53
C ASP A 996 -38.50 -18.96 -10.52
N GLU A 997 -39.54 -18.25 -10.10
CA GLU A 997 -39.56 -16.78 -9.97
C GLU A 997 -38.70 -16.24 -8.80
N ASN A 998 -38.37 -17.12 -7.83
CA ASN A 998 -37.90 -16.74 -6.49
C ASN A 998 -36.64 -17.48 -6.03
N VAL A 999 -36.13 -18.44 -6.81
CA VAL A 999 -34.90 -19.21 -6.54
C VAL A 999 -34.05 -19.30 -7.81
N SER A 1000 -32.78 -19.67 -7.66
CA SER A 1000 -31.83 -19.80 -8.78
C SER A 1000 -31.02 -21.10 -8.72
N ASP A 1001 -31.43 -22.06 -7.90
CA ASP A 1001 -30.68 -23.27 -7.57
C ASP A 1001 -30.34 -24.13 -8.78
N HIS A 1002 -31.24 -24.18 -9.78
CA HIS A 1002 -31.05 -24.97 -11.00
C HIS A 1002 -30.17 -24.23 -12.02
N PHE A 1003 -30.27 -22.90 -12.08
CA PHE A 1003 -29.31 -22.09 -12.84
C PHE A 1003 -27.90 -22.18 -12.24
N GLU A 1004 -27.76 -21.96 -10.94
CA GLU A 1004 -26.49 -22.02 -10.21
C GLU A 1004 -25.87 -23.43 -10.18
N ASN A 1005 -26.65 -24.49 -10.39
CA ASN A 1005 -26.12 -25.84 -10.56
C ASN A 1005 -25.16 -25.91 -11.76
N ILE A 1006 -25.57 -25.33 -12.90
CA ILE A 1006 -24.79 -25.26 -14.13
C ILE A 1006 -23.76 -24.12 -14.05
N GLN A 1007 -24.18 -22.93 -13.61
CA GLN A 1007 -23.34 -21.74 -13.60
C GLN A 1007 -22.16 -21.83 -12.61
N SER A 1008 -22.39 -22.29 -11.37
CA SER A 1008 -21.30 -22.41 -10.39
C SER A 1008 -20.33 -23.57 -10.69
N THR A 1009 -20.70 -24.47 -11.63
CA THR A 1009 -19.86 -25.60 -12.09
C THR A 1009 -19.37 -25.44 -13.53
N ASN A 1010 -19.50 -24.26 -14.13
CA ASN A 1010 -18.64 -23.79 -15.20
C ASN A 1010 -17.66 -22.76 -14.59
N TRP A 1011 -16.36 -23.02 -14.72
CA TRP A 1011 -15.30 -22.28 -14.02
C TRP A 1011 -14.35 -21.64 -15.03
N GLN A 1012 -14.80 -20.56 -15.67
CA GLN A 1012 -14.01 -19.87 -16.71
C GLN A 1012 -12.96 -18.90 -16.12
N THR A 1013 -12.09 -18.31 -16.95
CA THR A 1013 -11.15 -17.23 -16.53
C THR A 1013 -11.85 -15.95 -16.09
N MET A 1014 -12.99 -15.65 -16.72
CA MET A 1014 -13.96 -14.65 -16.30
C MET A 1014 -15.30 -15.35 -16.02
N ARG A 1015 -16.09 -14.89 -15.05
CA ARG A 1015 -17.48 -15.34 -14.88
C ARG A 1015 -18.44 -14.14 -14.80
N PHE A 1016 -19.42 -14.13 -15.71
CA PHE A 1016 -20.55 -13.20 -15.68
C PHE A 1016 -21.59 -13.74 -14.68
N LYS A 1017 -21.76 -13.08 -13.52
CA LYS A 1017 -22.58 -13.54 -12.39
C LYS A 1017 -23.89 -12.73 -12.34
N PRO A 1018 -25.05 -13.32 -12.65
CA PRO A 1018 -26.34 -12.66 -12.47
C PRO A 1018 -26.60 -12.24 -11.00
N PRO A 1019 -27.57 -11.35 -10.76
CA PRO A 1019 -28.00 -11.02 -9.42
C PRO A 1019 -28.70 -12.23 -8.74
N PRO A 1020 -28.45 -12.48 -7.44
CA PRO A 1020 -29.22 -13.46 -6.68
C PRO A 1020 -30.69 -13.02 -6.53
N PRO A 1021 -31.67 -13.93 -6.67
CA PRO A 1021 -33.08 -13.63 -6.48
C PRO A 1021 -33.37 -12.91 -5.16
N ASN A 1022 -34.26 -11.90 -5.22
CA ASN A 1022 -34.76 -11.15 -4.06
C ASN A 1022 -33.67 -10.47 -3.19
N SER A 1023 -32.46 -10.28 -3.72
CA SER A 1023 -31.37 -9.55 -3.09
C SER A 1023 -31.23 -8.11 -3.63
N ASN A 1024 -30.42 -7.30 -2.94
CA ASN A 1024 -30.04 -5.95 -3.38
C ASN A 1024 -28.78 -5.90 -4.26
N ILE A 1025 -28.17 -7.04 -4.58
CA ILE A 1025 -26.93 -7.15 -5.36
C ILE A 1025 -27.24 -6.91 -6.86
N GLY A 1026 -26.28 -6.33 -7.60
CA GLY A 1026 -26.37 -6.06 -9.03
C GLY A 1026 -25.81 -7.16 -9.93
N TRP A 1027 -25.68 -6.86 -11.23
CA TRP A 1027 -24.96 -7.69 -12.19
C TRP A 1027 -23.46 -7.66 -11.87
N ARG A 1028 -22.80 -8.81 -11.89
CA ARG A 1028 -21.42 -8.97 -11.43
C ARG A 1028 -20.51 -9.62 -12.46
N VAL A 1029 -19.21 -9.35 -12.34
CA VAL A 1029 -18.13 -9.96 -13.11
C VAL A 1029 -17.05 -10.42 -12.14
N GLU A 1030 -16.53 -11.63 -12.33
CA GLU A 1030 -15.53 -12.25 -11.45
C GLU A 1030 -14.28 -12.59 -12.27
N PHE A 1031 -13.13 -12.08 -11.85
CA PHE A 1031 -11.81 -12.31 -12.46
C PHE A 1031 -11.08 -13.40 -11.69
N ARG A 1032 -10.73 -14.52 -12.36
CA ARG A 1032 -10.44 -15.80 -11.68
C ARG A 1032 -9.05 -16.39 -11.92
N SER A 1033 -8.25 -15.82 -12.83
CA SER A 1033 -7.01 -16.48 -13.28
C SER A 1033 -5.83 -16.37 -12.30
N MET A 1034 -5.81 -15.37 -11.39
CA MET A 1034 -4.63 -15.06 -10.59
C MET A 1034 -4.25 -16.19 -9.61
N GLU A 1035 -2.97 -16.48 -9.54
CA GLU A 1035 -2.36 -17.40 -8.58
C GLU A 1035 -2.27 -16.69 -7.20
N ILE A 1036 -2.48 -17.41 -6.09
CA ILE A 1036 -2.32 -16.80 -4.76
C ILE A 1036 -0.84 -16.66 -4.38
N GLN A 1037 -0.49 -15.49 -3.84
CA GLN A 1037 0.86 -15.12 -3.43
C GLN A 1037 1.07 -15.31 -1.92
N ILE A 1038 2.33 -15.50 -1.50
CA ILE A 1038 2.67 -15.76 -0.10
C ILE A 1038 2.30 -14.60 0.85
N THR A 1039 2.40 -13.34 0.42
CA THR A 1039 2.14 -12.19 1.30
C THR A 1039 0.83 -11.45 0.99
N ASP A 1040 0.22 -10.89 2.03
CA ASP A 1040 -0.99 -10.05 1.91
C ASP A 1040 -0.73 -8.79 1.06
N PHE A 1041 0.50 -8.25 1.08
CA PHE A 1041 0.92 -7.12 0.24
C PHE A 1041 0.85 -7.46 -1.25
N GLU A 1042 1.36 -8.62 -1.67
CA GLU A 1042 1.37 -9.02 -3.08
C GLU A 1042 -0.05 -9.28 -3.60
N ASN A 1043 -0.88 -9.95 -2.79
CA ASN A 1043 -2.28 -10.21 -3.13
C ASN A 1043 -3.08 -8.90 -3.22
N ALA A 1044 -2.90 -7.98 -2.28
CA ALA A 1044 -3.50 -6.65 -2.33
C ALA A 1044 -3.01 -5.85 -3.54
N ALA A 1045 -1.72 -5.93 -3.90
CA ALA A 1045 -1.18 -5.22 -5.06
C ALA A 1045 -1.82 -5.68 -6.38
N PHE A 1046 -2.05 -6.99 -6.56
CA PHE A 1046 -2.75 -7.51 -7.74
C PHE A 1046 -4.25 -7.21 -7.74
N ALA A 1047 -4.92 -7.34 -6.58
CA ALA A 1047 -6.33 -6.93 -6.43
C ALA A 1047 -6.53 -5.46 -6.82
N VAL A 1048 -5.76 -4.56 -6.22
CA VAL A 1048 -5.82 -3.11 -6.48
C VAL A 1048 -5.42 -2.77 -7.93
N PHE A 1049 -4.44 -3.47 -8.53
CA PHE A 1049 -4.09 -3.29 -9.93
C PHE A 1049 -5.28 -3.57 -10.87
N ILE A 1050 -6.01 -4.68 -10.69
CA ILE A 1050 -7.17 -4.99 -11.54
C ILE A 1050 -8.33 -4.01 -11.28
N VAL A 1051 -8.55 -3.58 -10.04
CA VAL A 1051 -9.59 -2.58 -9.71
C VAL A 1051 -9.27 -1.20 -10.30
N LEU A 1052 -8.00 -0.81 -10.35
CA LEU A 1052 -7.58 0.42 -11.03
C LEU A 1052 -7.63 0.26 -12.56
N LEU A 1053 -7.35 -0.93 -13.08
CA LEU A 1053 -7.44 -1.24 -14.51
C LEU A 1053 -8.90 -1.20 -15.01
N THR A 1054 -9.87 -1.75 -14.28
CA THR A 1054 -11.30 -1.65 -14.65
C THR A 1054 -11.79 -0.21 -14.65
N ARG A 1055 -11.38 0.59 -13.67
CA ARG A 1055 -11.66 2.04 -13.65
C ARG A 1055 -11.07 2.74 -14.87
N ALA A 1056 -9.79 2.49 -15.20
CA ALA A 1056 -9.16 3.07 -16.39
C ALA A 1056 -9.81 2.62 -17.72
N ILE A 1057 -10.23 1.35 -17.82
CA ILE A 1057 -10.97 0.81 -18.98
C ILE A 1057 -12.28 1.57 -19.17
N LEU A 1058 -13.06 1.75 -18.10
CA LEU A 1058 -14.35 2.46 -18.18
C LEU A 1058 -14.17 3.96 -18.42
N SER A 1059 -13.25 4.63 -17.72
CA SER A 1059 -13.05 6.09 -17.82
C SER A 1059 -12.44 6.56 -19.15
N TYR A 1060 -11.63 5.74 -19.81
CA TYR A 1060 -11.04 6.08 -21.12
C TYR A 1060 -11.68 5.35 -22.30
N GLY A 1061 -12.68 4.49 -22.06
CA GLY A 1061 -13.29 3.66 -23.10
C GLY A 1061 -12.28 2.72 -23.76
N LEU A 1062 -11.37 2.13 -22.97
CA LEU A 1062 -10.33 1.26 -23.54
C LEU A 1062 -10.94 0.02 -24.20
N ASN A 1063 -10.29 -0.41 -25.28
CA ASN A 1063 -10.60 -1.60 -26.05
C ASN A 1063 -9.40 -2.55 -25.98
N PHE A 1064 -9.58 -3.76 -25.47
CA PHE A 1064 -8.58 -4.84 -25.36
C PHE A 1064 -8.95 -6.05 -26.23
N TYR A 1065 -9.99 -5.98 -27.07
CA TYR A 1065 -10.43 -7.09 -27.93
C TYR A 1065 -9.32 -7.55 -28.89
N ILE A 1066 -9.16 -8.87 -28.95
CA ILE A 1066 -8.40 -9.67 -29.94
C ILE A 1066 -9.24 -10.95 -30.21
N PRO A 1067 -8.95 -11.80 -31.21
CA PRO A 1067 -9.70 -13.04 -31.39
C PRO A 1067 -9.61 -14.00 -30.18
N ILE A 1068 -10.70 -14.66 -29.80
CA ILE A 1068 -10.73 -15.60 -28.65
C ILE A 1068 -9.70 -16.73 -28.83
N SER A 1069 -9.47 -17.23 -30.05
CA SER A 1069 -8.41 -18.21 -30.31
C SER A 1069 -7.01 -17.75 -29.87
N LYS A 1070 -6.77 -16.42 -29.86
CA LYS A 1070 -5.52 -15.80 -29.39
C LYS A 1070 -5.49 -15.63 -27.88
N VAL A 1071 -6.63 -15.48 -27.21
CA VAL A 1071 -6.75 -15.59 -25.75
C VAL A 1071 -6.47 -17.03 -25.30
N ASP A 1072 -6.95 -18.04 -26.04
CA ASP A 1072 -6.65 -19.46 -25.82
C ASP A 1072 -5.17 -19.80 -26.09
N GLU A 1073 -4.57 -19.20 -27.12
CA GLU A 1073 -3.13 -19.30 -27.39
C GLU A 1073 -2.32 -18.69 -26.23
N ASN A 1074 -2.71 -17.49 -25.77
CA ASN A 1074 -2.12 -16.82 -24.61
C ASN A 1074 -2.24 -17.65 -23.32
N MET A 1075 -3.36 -18.33 -23.08
CA MET A 1075 -3.53 -19.22 -21.92
C MET A 1075 -2.59 -20.43 -21.95
N LYS A 1076 -2.33 -20.99 -23.14
CA LYS A 1076 -1.33 -22.07 -23.31
C LYS A 1076 0.09 -21.55 -23.11
N ILE A 1077 0.38 -20.32 -23.56
CA ILE A 1077 1.69 -19.67 -23.36
C ILE A 1077 1.92 -19.33 -21.87
N ALA A 1078 0.90 -18.86 -21.15
CA ALA A 1078 0.96 -18.46 -19.74
C ALA A 1078 1.38 -19.58 -18.77
N HIS A 1079 1.27 -20.84 -19.17
CA HIS A 1079 1.68 -21.99 -18.36
C HIS A 1079 3.16 -22.28 -18.38
N LYS A 1080 3.85 -21.97 -19.49
CA LYS A 1080 5.24 -22.37 -19.71
C LYS A 1080 6.13 -21.83 -18.58
N ARG A 1081 7.08 -22.65 -18.11
CA ARG A 1081 8.09 -22.18 -17.16
C ARG A 1081 8.82 -20.94 -17.69
N ASP A 1082 8.97 -19.92 -16.86
CA ASP A 1082 9.51 -18.60 -17.22
C ASP A 1082 8.72 -17.83 -18.31
N ALA A 1083 7.42 -18.09 -18.52
CA ALA A 1083 6.63 -17.40 -19.55
C ALA A 1083 6.67 -15.86 -19.43
N VAL A 1084 6.60 -15.32 -18.21
CA VAL A 1084 6.70 -13.88 -17.92
C VAL A 1084 8.03 -13.23 -18.36
N LEU A 1085 9.10 -14.02 -18.54
CA LEU A 1085 10.42 -13.57 -19.00
C LEU A 1085 10.65 -13.81 -20.49
N ASN A 1086 10.34 -15.01 -20.96
CA ASN A 1086 10.86 -15.55 -22.22
C ASN A 1086 9.84 -15.53 -23.35
N GLU A 1087 8.54 -15.48 -23.01
CA GLU A 1087 7.45 -15.64 -23.96
C GLU A 1087 6.79 -14.31 -24.30
N LYS A 1088 5.95 -14.35 -25.33
CA LYS A 1088 5.16 -13.20 -25.77
C LYS A 1088 3.70 -13.58 -25.93
N PHE A 1089 2.84 -12.62 -25.63
CA PHE A 1089 1.40 -12.76 -25.60
C PHE A 1089 0.78 -11.85 -26.65
N TRP A 1090 -0.24 -12.35 -27.34
CA TRP A 1090 -1.04 -11.55 -28.26
C TRP A 1090 -1.77 -10.47 -27.48
N PHE A 1091 -1.46 -9.21 -27.79
CA PHE A 1091 -2.06 -8.05 -27.17
C PHE A 1091 -2.35 -6.98 -28.24
N ARG A 1092 -3.31 -6.12 -27.95
CA ARG A 1092 -3.82 -5.13 -28.90
C ARG A 1092 -2.83 -3.97 -29.05
N LYS A 1093 -2.48 -3.60 -30.29
CA LYS A 1093 -1.48 -2.55 -30.58
C LYS A 1093 -1.91 -1.17 -30.09
N ASN A 1094 -3.18 -0.84 -30.27
CA ASN A 1094 -3.77 0.42 -29.81
C ASN A 1094 -5.06 0.13 -29.04
N VAL A 1095 -5.07 0.55 -27.77
CA VAL A 1095 -6.18 0.35 -26.82
C VAL A 1095 -7.16 1.53 -26.76
N PHE A 1096 -6.91 2.63 -27.47
CA PHE A 1096 -7.80 3.78 -27.53
C PHE A 1096 -8.78 3.69 -28.72
N GLU A 1097 -10.01 4.16 -28.53
CA GLU A 1097 -10.95 4.36 -29.63
C GLU A 1097 -10.51 5.52 -30.56
N LYS A 1098 -10.64 5.33 -31.87
CA LYS A 1098 -10.08 6.22 -32.93
C LYS A 1098 -10.64 7.66 -32.97
N ASN A 1099 -11.58 8.02 -32.10
CA ASN A 1099 -12.30 9.30 -32.13
C ASN A 1099 -11.99 10.25 -30.95
N ILE A 1100 -11.14 9.85 -29.99
CA ILE A 1100 -10.74 10.75 -28.89
C ILE A 1100 -9.63 11.68 -29.36
N ILE A 1101 -10.02 12.80 -29.98
CA ILE A 1101 -9.14 13.96 -30.15
C ILE A 1101 -8.92 14.56 -28.76
N MET A 1102 -7.71 14.42 -28.23
CA MET A 1102 -7.28 15.13 -27.02
C MET A 1102 -7.25 16.63 -27.31
N HIS A 1103 -8.26 17.36 -26.82
CA HIS A 1103 -8.29 18.83 -26.91
C HIS A 1103 -7.37 19.43 -25.84
N ASP A 1104 -6.08 19.58 -26.18
CA ASP A 1104 -5.10 20.33 -25.38
C ASP A 1104 -5.51 21.81 -25.29
N GLY A 1105 -6.17 22.16 -24.20
CA GLY A 1105 -6.84 23.45 -23.98
C GLY A 1105 -6.00 24.53 -23.30
N TYR A 1106 -4.69 24.62 -23.54
CA TYR A 1106 -3.86 25.73 -23.04
C TYR A 1106 -2.79 26.22 -24.02
N LYS A 1107 -3.04 27.43 -24.57
CA LYS A 1107 -2.14 28.34 -25.30
C LYS A 1107 -2.69 29.77 -25.12
N ASN A 1108 -1.92 30.85 -25.07
CA ASN A 1108 -0.48 31.08 -24.88
C ASN A 1108 -0.30 32.57 -24.52
N VAL A 1109 0.54 32.90 -23.53
CA VAL A 1109 1.24 34.20 -23.40
C VAL A 1109 2.53 33.88 -22.61
N ASP A 1110 3.70 33.66 -23.22
CA ASP A 1110 4.63 34.65 -23.83
C ASP A 1110 5.21 35.62 -22.79
N ASN A 1111 6.53 35.83 -22.58
CA ASN A 1111 7.81 35.24 -23.04
C ASN A 1111 8.84 35.47 -21.86
N ASP A 1112 10.12 35.06 -21.83
CA ASP A 1112 11.13 34.87 -22.89
C ASP A 1112 12.37 34.07 -22.37
N TYR A 1113 13.30 33.73 -23.28
CA TYR A 1113 14.69 33.20 -23.10
C TYR A 1113 14.97 31.75 -22.62
N THR A 1114 15.09 30.87 -23.63
CA THR A 1114 16.22 29.91 -23.88
C THR A 1114 16.47 28.67 -22.99
N SER A 1115 16.93 27.52 -23.50
CA SER A 1115 16.72 26.81 -24.80
C SER A 1115 17.51 25.48 -24.85
N THR A 1116 16.92 24.32 -24.52
CA THR A 1116 17.39 22.96 -24.92
C THR A 1116 16.38 21.87 -24.52
N GLN A 1117 15.16 21.87 -25.07
CA GLN A 1117 14.23 20.71 -24.94
C GLN A 1117 13.06 20.74 -25.95
N GLN A 1118 13.36 20.77 -27.26
CA GLN A 1118 12.34 20.67 -28.33
C GLN A 1118 12.80 19.75 -29.46
N GLN A 1119 12.68 18.42 -29.26
CA GLN A 1119 12.75 17.44 -30.36
C GLN A 1119 11.73 16.28 -30.21
N ASN A 1120 11.39 15.85 -28.99
CA ASN A 1120 10.59 14.62 -28.77
C ASN A 1120 9.06 14.78 -28.98
N ALA A 1121 8.55 15.98 -29.26
CA ALA A 1121 7.10 16.24 -29.36
C ALA A 1121 6.50 16.09 -30.77
N HIS A 1122 7.32 15.89 -31.82
CA HIS A 1122 6.85 16.02 -33.21
C HIS A 1122 6.47 14.72 -33.93
N ASN A 1123 6.77 13.54 -33.39
CA ASN A 1123 6.57 12.27 -34.11
C ASN A 1123 5.18 11.63 -33.96
N TYR A 1124 4.39 11.98 -32.94
CA TYR A 1124 3.12 11.28 -32.65
C TYR A 1124 1.95 11.57 -33.61
N ASN A 1125 2.08 12.56 -34.50
CA ASN A 1125 1.00 12.97 -35.43
C ASN A 1125 1.04 12.29 -36.81
N ASN A 1126 2.07 11.49 -37.13
CA ASN A 1126 2.28 10.93 -38.48
C ASN A 1126 1.70 9.51 -38.70
N SER A 1127 0.81 9.04 -37.83
CA SER A 1127 0.29 7.65 -37.84
C SER A 1127 -1.19 7.52 -38.24
N LEU A 1128 -1.87 8.61 -38.64
CA LEU A 1128 -3.31 8.63 -38.91
C LEU A 1128 -3.74 8.07 -40.27
N ASP A 1129 -2.83 7.92 -41.25
CA ASP A 1129 -3.19 7.58 -42.63
C ASP A 1129 -3.34 6.07 -42.93
N ASN A 1130 -3.00 5.18 -41.97
CA ASN A 1130 -3.17 3.74 -42.15
C ASN A 1130 -4.47 3.23 -41.53
N ILE A 1131 -5.51 3.09 -42.36
CA ILE A 1131 -6.69 2.27 -42.03
C ILE A 1131 -6.23 0.80 -42.02
N PRO A 1132 -6.35 0.07 -40.89
CA PRO A 1132 -6.13 -1.37 -40.85
C PRO A 1132 -7.25 -2.04 -41.65
N ASN A 1133 -6.89 -2.74 -42.73
CA ASN A 1133 -7.85 -3.39 -43.63
C ASN A 1133 -8.26 -4.79 -43.15
N SER A 1134 -7.58 -5.32 -42.14
CA SER A 1134 -7.88 -6.60 -41.46
C SER A 1134 -7.88 -6.43 -39.95
N ILE A 1135 -8.58 -7.30 -39.22
CA ILE A 1135 -8.45 -7.40 -37.75
C ILE A 1135 -7.05 -7.87 -37.31
N GLU A 1136 -6.35 -8.63 -38.17
CA GLU A 1136 -4.98 -9.11 -37.94
C GLU A 1136 -3.98 -7.97 -37.75
N ASP A 1137 -4.27 -6.80 -38.33
CA ASP A 1137 -3.46 -5.60 -38.18
C ASP A 1137 -3.61 -4.95 -36.80
N GLU A 1138 -4.63 -5.29 -36.00
CA GLU A 1138 -4.95 -4.60 -34.73
C GLU A 1138 -4.19 -5.14 -33.51
N TYR A 1139 -3.54 -6.30 -33.60
CA TYR A 1139 -2.86 -6.97 -32.48
C TYR A 1139 -1.48 -7.55 -32.85
N GLU A 1140 -0.60 -7.78 -31.86
CA GLU A 1140 0.73 -8.39 -32.03
C GLU A 1140 1.23 -9.08 -30.75
N GLN A 1141 2.35 -9.81 -30.85
CA GLN A 1141 2.99 -10.47 -29.72
C GLN A 1141 3.91 -9.51 -28.93
N MET A 1142 3.51 -9.17 -27.70
CA MET A 1142 4.22 -8.32 -26.75
C MET A 1142 4.73 -9.14 -25.55
N SER A 1143 5.79 -8.70 -24.86
CA SER A 1143 6.17 -9.31 -23.56
C SER A 1143 5.27 -8.80 -22.43
N ILE A 1144 5.28 -9.48 -21.27
CA ILE A 1144 4.56 -8.98 -20.08
C ILE A 1144 5.11 -7.62 -19.63
N ASP A 1145 6.42 -7.35 -19.78
CA ASP A 1145 6.99 -6.03 -19.48
C ASP A 1145 6.42 -4.95 -20.40
N ASN A 1146 6.41 -5.18 -21.72
CA ASN A 1146 5.89 -4.23 -22.71
C ASN A 1146 4.40 -3.93 -22.45
N ILE A 1147 3.59 -4.94 -22.10
CA ILE A 1147 2.16 -4.76 -21.79
C ILE A 1147 1.98 -3.95 -20.49
N ILE A 1148 2.68 -4.33 -19.42
CA ILE A 1148 2.48 -3.72 -18.09
C ILE A 1148 3.10 -2.31 -18.02
N ASN A 1149 4.30 -2.11 -18.55
CA ASN A 1149 5.11 -0.90 -18.37
C ASN A 1149 5.25 -0.03 -19.63
N GLY A 1150 4.99 -0.58 -20.82
CA GLY A 1150 5.06 0.14 -22.09
C GLY A 1150 6.43 0.10 -22.78
N ASP A 1151 6.45 0.63 -24.00
CA ASP A 1151 7.62 0.90 -24.83
C ASP A 1151 7.63 2.40 -25.18
N ASP A 1152 8.78 3.06 -25.06
CA ASP A 1152 8.90 4.53 -25.11
C ASP A 1152 8.28 5.19 -26.37
N ASP A 1153 8.22 4.48 -27.51
CA ASP A 1153 7.69 4.98 -28.79
C ASP A 1153 6.39 4.27 -29.28
N LYS A 1154 5.91 3.19 -28.63
CA LYS A 1154 4.92 2.28 -29.24
C LYS A 1154 3.65 2.01 -28.44
N PHE A 1155 3.77 1.38 -27.28
CA PHE A 1155 2.64 0.97 -26.46
C PHE A 1155 2.73 1.69 -25.10
N PRO A 1156 1.66 2.35 -24.62
CA PRO A 1156 1.76 3.23 -23.45
C PRO A 1156 2.07 2.49 -22.14
N GLY A 1157 1.72 1.20 -22.03
CA GLY A 1157 1.84 0.43 -20.80
C GLY A 1157 0.63 0.60 -19.88
N LEU A 1158 0.07 -0.50 -19.37
CA LEU A 1158 -1.12 -0.46 -18.51
C LEU A 1158 -0.92 0.36 -17.23
N ILE A 1159 0.28 0.32 -16.64
CA ILE A 1159 0.62 1.13 -15.46
C ILE A 1159 0.68 2.62 -15.80
N THR A 1160 1.10 3.02 -16.99
CA THR A 1160 1.04 4.43 -17.43
C THR A 1160 -0.40 4.91 -17.56
N LEU A 1161 -1.29 4.07 -18.11
CA LEU A 1161 -2.72 4.37 -18.20
C LEU A 1161 -3.36 4.51 -16.81
N ILE A 1162 -3.02 3.62 -15.88
CA ILE A 1162 -3.49 3.71 -14.48
C ILE A 1162 -2.94 4.95 -13.77
N ASN A 1163 -1.65 5.30 -13.95
CA ASN A 1163 -1.10 6.52 -13.35
C ASN A 1163 -1.79 7.78 -13.88
N ARG A 1164 -2.04 7.87 -15.20
CA ARG A 1164 -2.84 8.95 -15.79
C ARG A 1164 -4.27 9.00 -15.24
N TYR A 1165 -4.89 7.85 -14.99
CA TYR A 1165 -6.22 7.79 -14.35
C TYR A 1165 -6.16 8.36 -12.92
N LEU A 1166 -5.16 7.95 -12.12
CA LEU A 1166 -4.92 8.49 -10.78
C LEU A 1166 -4.55 9.99 -10.79
N GLU A 1167 -3.94 10.51 -11.85
CA GLU A 1167 -3.63 11.94 -12.02
C GLU A 1167 -4.83 12.76 -12.51
N SER A 1168 -5.81 12.12 -13.18
CA SER A 1168 -7.05 12.77 -13.63
C SER A 1168 -8.13 12.91 -12.54
N ILE A 1169 -7.91 12.31 -11.37
CA ILE A 1169 -8.80 12.37 -10.20
C ILE A 1169 -8.07 13.06 -9.05
N ASN A 1170 -8.82 13.78 -8.20
CA ASN A 1170 -8.25 14.53 -7.08
C ASN A 1170 -7.87 13.60 -5.91
N ILE A 1171 -6.73 12.91 -6.06
CA ILE A 1171 -6.15 11.99 -5.07
C ILE A 1171 -5.17 12.70 -4.14
N ASP A 1172 -5.25 12.40 -2.84
CA ASP A 1172 -4.29 12.88 -1.85
C ASP A 1172 -2.91 12.18 -1.97
N ILE A 1173 -1.86 12.82 -1.45
CA ILE A 1173 -0.48 12.36 -1.62
C ILE A 1173 -0.23 11.01 -0.91
N GLU A 1174 -0.88 10.76 0.22
CA GLU A 1174 -0.74 9.53 1.00
C GLU A 1174 -1.33 8.33 0.23
N SER A 1175 -2.59 8.44 -0.20
CA SER A 1175 -3.26 7.48 -1.09
C SER A 1175 -2.42 7.25 -2.35
N ARG A 1176 -1.93 8.32 -3.00
CA ARG A 1176 -1.09 8.22 -4.21
C ARG A 1176 0.22 7.48 -3.95
N CYS A 1177 0.82 7.66 -2.78
CA CYS A 1177 2.05 6.98 -2.35
C CYS A 1177 1.81 5.49 -2.07
N ILE A 1178 0.74 5.12 -1.37
CA ILE A 1178 0.40 3.72 -1.07
C ILE A 1178 0.05 2.97 -2.35
N LEU A 1179 -0.84 3.52 -3.20
CA LEU A 1179 -1.14 2.93 -4.51
C LEU A 1179 0.11 2.87 -5.41
N GLY A 1180 0.99 3.86 -5.32
CA GLY A 1180 2.29 3.86 -5.99
C GLY A 1180 3.19 2.67 -5.60
N LYS A 1181 3.18 2.25 -4.32
CA LYS A 1181 3.95 1.07 -3.86
C LYS A 1181 3.43 -0.23 -4.49
N TYR A 1182 2.11 -0.40 -4.60
CA TYR A 1182 1.51 -1.55 -5.28
C TYR A 1182 1.82 -1.56 -6.79
N LEU A 1183 1.63 -0.43 -7.48
CA LEU A 1183 1.90 -0.32 -8.91
C LEU A 1183 3.38 -0.53 -9.23
N GLU A 1184 4.30 0.03 -8.44
CA GLU A 1184 5.74 -0.18 -8.62
C GLU A 1184 6.16 -1.64 -8.33
N PHE A 1185 5.45 -2.37 -7.46
CA PHE A 1185 5.65 -3.82 -7.32
C PHE A 1185 5.23 -4.58 -8.58
N VAL A 1186 4.02 -4.33 -9.12
CA VAL A 1186 3.53 -4.97 -10.36
C VAL A 1186 4.48 -4.67 -11.54
N LYS A 1187 4.91 -3.41 -11.67
CA LYS A 1187 5.93 -2.96 -12.62
C LYS A 1187 7.25 -3.74 -12.50
N LYS A 1188 7.78 -3.88 -11.28
CA LYS A 1188 9.02 -4.62 -11.03
C LYS A 1188 8.87 -6.12 -11.24
N LYS A 1189 7.71 -6.73 -10.96
CA LYS A 1189 7.49 -8.15 -11.24
C LYS A 1189 7.36 -8.42 -12.74
N ALA A 1190 6.76 -7.52 -13.52
CA ALA A 1190 6.76 -7.60 -14.98
C ALA A 1190 8.17 -7.48 -15.60
N LYS A 1191 9.06 -6.65 -15.02
CA LYS A 1191 10.50 -6.60 -15.36
C LYS A 1191 11.35 -7.69 -14.69
N VAL A 1192 10.75 -8.52 -13.82
CA VAL A 1192 11.42 -9.49 -12.92
C VAL A 1192 12.63 -8.88 -12.17
N LEU A 1193 12.51 -7.59 -11.81
CA LEU A 1193 13.38 -6.89 -10.87
C LEU A 1193 13.06 -7.23 -9.40
N VAL A 1194 11.96 -7.95 -9.18
CA VAL A 1194 11.64 -8.68 -7.95
C VAL A 1194 11.49 -10.16 -8.33
N TYR A 1195 12.06 -11.04 -7.52
CA TYR A 1195 12.06 -12.49 -7.80
C TYR A 1195 10.64 -13.07 -7.84
N LEU A 1196 10.36 -13.87 -8.86
CA LEU A 1196 9.13 -14.65 -8.98
C LEU A 1196 9.02 -15.67 -7.83
N GLN A 1197 7.81 -15.90 -7.33
CA GLN A 1197 7.56 -16.92 -6.30
C GLN A 1197 8.02 -18.31 -6.78
N THR A 1198 7.80 -18.64 -8.06
CA THR A 1198 8.32 -19.87 -8.67
C THR A 1198 9.85 -19.97 -8.56
N LYS A 1199 10.59 -18.91 -8.95
CA LYS A 1199 12.06 -18.88 -8.88
C LYS A 1199 12.59 -18.94 -7.44
N ASN A 1200 11.96 -18.25 -6.49
CA ASN A 1200 12.34 -18.32 -5.08
C ASN A 1200 12.20 -19.76 -4.55
N ILE A 1201 11.07 -20.42 -4.83
CA ILE A 1201 10.82 -21.81 -4.44
C ILE A 1201 11.85 -22.75 -5.07
N LEU A 1202 12.09 -22.63 -6.38
CA LEU A 1202 13.08 -23.41 -7.11
C LEU A 1202 14.49 -23.23 -6.54
N GLU A 1203 14.97 -21.98 -6.39
CA GLU A 1203 16.31 -21.68 -5.92
C GLU A 1203 16.55 -22.14 -4.47
N ILE A 1204 15.55 -22.01 -3.59
CA ILE A 1204 15.62 -22.57 -2.23
C ILE A 1204 15.79 -24.09 -2.28
N ILE A 1205 15.06 -24.79 -3.15
CA ILE A 1205 15.20 -26.25 -3.30
C ILE A 1205 16.62 -26.61 -3.78
N TYR A 1206 17.09 -26.00 -4.88
CA TYR A 1206 18.44 -26.19 -5.43
C TYR A 1206 19.54 -26.04 -4.38
N ARG A 1207 19.37 -25.11 -3.42
CA ARG A 1207 20.40 -24.76 -2.42
C ARG A 1207 20.50 -25.73 -1.22
N PHE A 1208 19.45 -26.49 -0.87
CA PHE A 1208 19.39 -27.17 0.44
C PHE A 1208 19.30 -28.71 0.44
N TYR A 1209 18.46 -29.33 -0.40
CA TYR A 1209 18.26 -30.80 -0.37
C TYR A 1209 18.07 -31.46 -1.75
N TYR A 1210 18.25 -30.69 -2.83
CA TYR A 1210 18.06 -31.16 -4.19
C TYR A 1210 19.10 -32.22 -4.61
N LYS A 1211 18.70 -33.16 -5.46
CA LYS A 1211 19.54 -34.29 -5.90
C LYS A 1211 20.08 -34.16 -7.31
N HIS A 1212 19.62 -33.16 -8.08
CA HIS A 1212 19.64 -33.15 -9.55
C HIS A 1212 18.88 -34.33 -10.17
#